data_AF-A0A832GNU4-F1
#
_entry.id   AF-A0A832GNU4-F1
#
_cell.length_a   1.000
_cell.length_b   1.000
_cell.length_c   1.000
_cell.angle_alpha   90.00
_cell.angle_beta   90.00
_cell.angle_gamma   90.00
#
_symmetry.space_group_name_H-M   'P 1'
#
loop_
_entity.id
_entity.type
_entity.pdbx_description
1 polymer ?
#
loop_
_entity_poly.entity_id
_entity_poly.type
_entity_poly.pdbx_seq_one_letter_code
_entity_poly.pdbx_strand_id
1 'polypeptide(L)'
;MEAQKSSEVFDAASSPIRMEILKLLSVKGPLPYTEIMATVNLDPVRDAGKFVYHLKSLLSAGLISLNERERKYNVTELGRMMVNFSRNIEEYIAVKKGKMFVRTSRFSIEEFNREKIVNSLVNEASVPYELAQEVAAEVEERLIKLKTKYLTAPLIREFVNSILIEKKLEEYRHKLTRLGMPVYDVTQLFNFASEKKMDVNFVKEKAGEAVIKEYVLLNALPREVADAHLSGNIHLDKLESWVLAPNEIRHDIRFFLKKGFNSKPPKNLKEALMLLRRVFHYFSREIVEEQHFDMFNVFLAPYIVGLSKEEVKEALYQFLEDLNALTPFNLFVNRLSLGLEFSIPKFLEDAEAVASNGKVEGVYGNYAQEANLLLELLIDAALELTYKFPLINPLLIFKVRKKDFQDKSLTLLKCHRLAAESSIPYFVFLNDEEAFNYSSKGIRLGNELSNLWETSLNAGNVGTVFLNLPRIAYEVKGSDEQFKELLIKTLNLAAEALKIKRTYLDSALNKGLLPLLSKPLGGSIYYVKENEACTISFVGLNEATIAHVGTGINVEEEALKFAVNTLKIMINEVANLSKKLDLHILIAQAPSNEASTRLAKLDAEKYGKSTVIVQGSVEKPYYNDEAILPLSLKIPLENRIKLEAKIQNLLGNASLPIYLEAKKFNPEGLFKTTKFAQDKGIKFMFYTSDYSYCFNCSKIFQGFLYKCLNCDTSELIQIARTENVFTPLMLWPEAKKKDLENRVCYALN
;
A
#
# COMPACT_ATOMS: atom_id res chain seq x y z
N MET A 1 31.47 -19.28 -52.56
CA MET A 1 31.20 -20.32 -51.54
C MET A 1 29.88 -20.08 -50.79
N GLU A 2 29.51 -18.84 -50.43
CA GLU A 2 28.27 -18.57 -49.66
C GLU A 2 26.96 -18.75 -50.45
N ALA A 3 26.91 -18.39 -51.74
CA ALA A 3 25.71 -18.59 -52.57
C ALA A 3 25.32 -20.09 -52.68
N GLN A 4 26.31 -20.98 -52.70
CA GLN A 4 26.14 -22.43 -52.81
C GLN A 4 25.48 -23.02 -51.54
N LYS A 5 25.85 -22.51 -50.34
CA LYS A 5 25.24 -22.88 -49.06
C LYS A 5 23.77 -22.47 -48.93
N SER A 6 23.39 -21.31 -49.48
CA SER A 6 21.99 -20.86 -49.41
C SER A 6 21.05 -21.72 -50.26
N SER A 7 21.50 -22.14 -51.46
CA SER A 7 20.74 -23.05 -52.33
C SER A 7 20.51 -24.40 -51.68
N GLU A 8 21.55 -24.97 -51.05
CA GLU A 8 21.45 -26.25 -50.33
C GLU A 8 20.42 -26.21 -49.19
N VAL A 9 20.29 -25.08 -48.50
CA VAL A 9 19.28 -24.87 -47.46
C VAL A 9 17.87 -24.86 -48.05
N PHE A 10 17.65 -24.12 -49.14
CA PHE A 10 16.35 -24.10 -49.81
C PHE A 10 15.99 -25.47 -50.41
N ASP A 11 16.96 -26.16 -51.03
CA ASP A 11 16.77 -27.49 -51.58
C ASP A 11 16.51 -28.54 -50.50
N ALA A 12 17.10 -28.40 -49.31
CA ALA A 12 16.78 -29.25 -48.17
C ALA A 12 15.36 -28.99 -47.63
N ALA A 13 14.91 -27.74 -47.64
CA ALA A 13 13.60 -27.35 -47.12
C ALA A 13 12.44 -27.49 -48.13
N SER A 14 12.71 -27.60 -49.43
CA SER A 14 11.70 -27.57 -50.50
C SER A 14 10.78 -28.80 -50.57
N SER A 15 11.15 -29.91 -49.90
CA SER A 15 10.30 -31.11 -49.87
C SER A 15 9.17 -30.93 -48.83
N PRO A 16 7.91 -31.24 -49.18
CA PRO A 16 6.78 -31.15 -48.25
C PRO A 16 7.02 -31.91 -46.93
N ILE A 17 7.57 -33.12 -47.02
CA ILE A 17 7.85 -33.98 -45.85
C ILE A 17 8.93 -33.35 -44.97
N ARG A 18 10.02 -32.82 -45.55
CA ARG A 18 11.10 -32.17 -44.78
C ARG A 18 10.61 -30.88 -44.12
N MET A 19 9.78 -30.10 -44.81
CA MET A 19 9.15 -28.91 -44.24
C MET A 19 8.20 -29.27 -43.09
N GLU A 20 7.45 -30.36 -43.22
CA GLU A 20 6.56 -30.86 -42.17
C GLU A 20 7.34 -31.33 -40.93
N ILE A 21 8.46 -32.05 -41.11
CA ILE A 21 9.38 -32.40 -40.02
C ILE A 21 9.89 -31.15 -39.30
N LEU A 22 10.31 -30.11 -40.05
CA LEU A 22 10.78 -28.86 -39.47
C LEU A 22 9.68 -28.12 -38.69
N LYS A 23 8.46 -28.05 -39.25
CA LYS A 23 7.29 -27.45 -38.58
C LYS A 23 6.94 -28.21 -37.30
N LEU A 24 6.96 -29.54 -37.34
CA LEU A 24 6.69 -30.41 -36.20
C LEU A 24 7.68 -30.18 -35.06
N LEU A 25 8.98 -30.21 -35.34
CA LEU A 25 10.04 -30.00 -34.34
C LEU A 25 10.05 -28.56 -33.79
N SER A 26 9.64 -27.57 -34.59
CA SER A 26 9.50 -26.18 -34.13
C SER A 26 8.36 -26.00 -33.13
N VAL A 27 7.26 -26.75 -33.29
CA VAL A 27 6.07 -26.66 -32.42
C VAL A 27 6.17 -27.56 -31.19
N LYS A 28 6.55 -28.84 -31.37
CA LYS A 28 6.57 -29.84 -30.29
C LYS A 28 7.91 -29.93 -29.54
N GLY A 29 8.95 -29.25 -30.03
CA GLY A 29 10.30 -29.36 -29.48
C GLY A 29 11.02 -30.64 -29.92
N PRO A 30 12.08 -31.06 -29.22
CA PRO A 30 12.91 -32.19 -29.62
C PRO A 30 12.15 -33.54 -29.57
N LEU A 31 12.20 -34.32 -30.66
CA LEU A 31 11.48 -35.59 -30.78
C LEU A 31 12.39 -36.74 -31.24
N PRO A 32 12.12 -37.99 -30.82
CA PRO A 32 12.85 -39.16 -31.31
C PRO A 32 12.42 -39.55 -32.73
N TYR A 33 13.27 -40.32 -33.41
CA TYR A 33 13.08 -40.79 -34.80
C TYR A 33 11.67 -41.38 -35.05
N THR A 34 11.19 -42.25 -34.16
CA THR A 34 9.93 -42.98 -34.31
C THR A 34 8.71 -42.07 -34.20
N GLU A 35 8.73 -41.08 -33.32
CA GLU A 35 7.63 -40.12 -33.14
C GLU A 35 7.51 -39.15 -34.31
N ILE A 36 8.65 -38.70 -34.85
CA ILE A 36 8.66 -37.87 -36.05
C ILE A 36 8.08 -38.67 -37.22
N MET A 37 8.54 -39.90 -37.43
CA MET A 37 8.11 -40.76 -38.52
C MET A 37 6.60 -41.06 -38.48
N ALA A 38 6.08 -41.36 -37.28
CA ALA A 38 4.65 -41.61 -37.08
C ALA A 38 3.80 -40.36 -37.36
N THR A 39 4.30 -39.17 -37.00
CA THR A 39 3.53 -37.93 -37.16
C THR A 39 3.47 -37.44 -38.61
N VAL A 40 4.48 -37.75 -39.43
CA VAL A 40 4.51 -37.39 -40.86
C VAL A 40 3.90 -38.45 -41.78
N ASN A 41 3.13 -39.40 -41.22
CA ASN A 41 2.40 -40.46 -41.93
C ASN A 41 3.27 -41.31 -42.89
N LEU A 42 4.50 -41.65 -42.49
CA LEU A 42 5.36 -42.57 -43.24
C LEU A 42 5.37 -43.97 -42.60
N ASP A 43 5.37 -45.02 -43.44
CA ASP A 43 5.32 -46.40 -42.95
C ASP A 43 6.70 -46.83 -42.36
N PRO A 44 6.76 -47.31 -41.10
CA PRO A 44 8.01 -47.65 -40.43
C PRO A 44 8.83 -48.77 -41.09
N VAL A 45 8.19 -49.64 -41.88
CA VAL A 45 8.83 -50.79 -42.53
C VAL A 45 9.16 -50.48 -43.98
N ARG A 46 8.23 -49.83 -44.71
CA ARG A 46 8.38 -49.55 -46.15
C ARG A 46 9.19 -48.29 -46.44
N ASP A 47 9.04 -47.24 -45.61
CA ASP A 47 9.57 -45.91 -45.90
C ASP A 47 10.78 -45.52 -45.02
N ALA A 48 11.31 -46.45 -44.22
CA ALA A 48 12.44 -46.19 -43.32
C ALA A 48 13.65 -45.58 -44.02
N GLY A 49 14.09 -46.17 -45.14
CA GLY A 49 15.22 -45.65 -45.92
C GLY A 49 14.98 -44.24 -46.47
N LYS A 50 13.75 -43.96 -46.89
CA LYS A 50 13.32 -42.65 -47.41
C LYS A 50 13.26 -41.60 -46.30
N PHE A 51 12.78 -41.98 -45.11
CA PHE A 51 12.75 -41.07 -43.96
C PHE A 51 14.15 -40.74 -43.43
N VAL A 52 15.05 -41.72 -43.39
CA VAL A 52 16.48 -41.49 -43.10
C VAL A 52 17.10 -40.50 -44.09
N TYR A 53 16.77 -40.60 -45.38
CA TYR A 53 17.23 -39.65 -46.39
C TYR A 53 16.76 -38.21 -46.07
N HIS A 54 15.48 -38.04 -45.69
CA HIS A 54 14.94 -36.73 -45.32
C HIS A 54 15.65 -36.13 -44.09
N LEU A 55 15.87 -36.91 -43.03
CA LEU A 55 16.59 -36.45 -41.84
C LEU A 55 18.05 -36.14 -42.13
N LYS A 56 18.75 -36.99 -42.90
CA LYS A 56 20.15 -36.74 -43.31
C LYS A 56 20.28 -35.45 -44.10
N SER A 57 19.34 -35.19 -45.01
CA SER A 57 19.35 -33.97 -45.81
C SER A 57 19.10 -32.70 -44.98
N LEU A 58 18.21 -32.78 -43.98
CA LEU A 58 17.99 -31.67 -43.05
C LEU A 58 19.20 -31.45 -42.11
N LEU A 59 19.86 -32.53 -41.68
CA LEU A 59 21.08 -32.48 -40.87
C LEU A 59 22.25 -31.88 -41.66
N SER A 60 22.44 -32.32 -42.92
CA SER A 60 23.54 -31.84 -43.78
C SER A 60 23.40 -30.36 -44.10
N ALA A 61 22.17 -29.87 -44.25
CA ALA A 61 21.88 -28.45 -44.44
C ALA A 61 21.87 -27.64 -43.14
N GLY A 62 22.11 -28.28 -41.98
CA GLY A 62 22.14 -27.61 -40.68
C GLY A 62 20.78 -27.10 -40.19
N LEU A 63 19.68 -27.61 -40.75
CA LEU A 63 18.30 -27.19 -40.39
C LEU A 63 17.77 -27.91 -39.15
N ILE A 64 18.30 -29.09 -38.86
CA ILE A 64 18.06 -29.82 -37.62
C ILE A 64 19.40 -30.30 -37.03
N SER A 65 19.41 -30.63 -35.76
CA SER A 65 20.52 -31.27 -35.06
C SER A 65 20.04 -32.52 -34.32
N LEU A 66 20.93 -33.49 -34.09
CA LEU A 66 20.66 -34.69 -33.30
C LEU A 66 21.39 -34.57 -31.96
N ASN A 67 20.65 -34.65 -30.86
CA ASN A 67 21.26 -34.83 -29.55
C ASN A 67 21.56 -36.32 -29.35
N GLU A 68 22.83 -36.71 -29.40
CA GLU A 68 23.24 -38.11 -29.32
C GLU A 68 22.95 -38.76 -27.96
N ARG A 69 22.93 -37.98 -26.86
CA ARG A 69 22.63 -38.50 -25.52
C ARG A 69 21.16 -38.88 -25.37
N GLU A 70 20.26 -38.09 -25.93
CA GLU A 70 18.82 -38.27 -25.81
C GLU A 70 18.19 -38.98 -27.02
N ARG A 71 18.96 -39.15 -28.11
CA ARG A 71 18.51 -39.68 -29.42
C ARG A 71 17.30 -38.92 -29.98
N LYS A 72 17.25 -37.61 -29.75
CA LYS A 72 16.18 -36.71 -30.23
C LYS A 72 16.71 -35.69 -31.22
N TYR A 73 15.94 -35.43 -32.26
CA TYR A 73 16.20 -34.39 -33.24
C TYR A 73 15.60 -33.08 -32.76
N ASN A 74 16.33 -31.99 -32.92
CA ASN A 74 15.89 -30.64 -32.61
C ASN A 74 16.01 -29.74 -33.83
N VAL A 75 15.18 -28.71 -33.92
CA VAL A 75 15.29 -27.70 -34.96
C VAL A 75 16.35 -26.65 -34.58
N THR A 76 17.22 -26.28 -35.52
CA THR A 76 18.23 -25.23 -35.31
C THR A 76 17.63 -23.83 -35.50
N GLU A 77 18.38 -22.77 -35.20
CA GLU A 77 17.94 -21.39 -35.48
C GLU A 77 17.67 -21.17 -36.98
N LEU A 78 18.54 -21.70 -37.84
CA LEU A 78 18.35 -21.68 -39.30
C LEU A 78 17.10 -22.46 -39.73
N GLY A 79 16.84 -23.62 -39.11
CA GLY A 79 15.61 -24.37 -39.31
C GLY A 79 14.34 -23.58 -38.92
N ARG A 80 14.39 -22.86 -37.80
CA ARG A 80 13.28 -21.98 -37.36
C ARG A 80 13.07 -20.81 -38.33
N MET A 81 14.16 -20.22 -38.83
CA MET A 81 14.10 -19.16 -39.85
C MET A 81 13.41 -19.66 -41.13
N MET A 82 13.74 -20.88 -41.59
CA MET A 82 13.09 -21.49 -42.76
C MET A 82 11.60 -21.80 -42.54
N VAL A 83 11.22 -22.27 -41.35
CA VAL A 83 9.80 -22.47 -40.99
C VAL A 83 9.04 -21.15 -41.01
N ASN A 84 9.62 -20.08 -40.46
CA ASN A 84 9.01 -18.75 -40.46
C ASN A 84 8.90 -18.17 -41.88
N PHE A 85 9.92 -18.35 -42.72
CA PHE A 85 9.88 -17.93 -44.12
C PHE A 85 8.78 -18.65 -44.90
N SER A 86 8.65 -19.97 -44.74
CA SER A 86 7.55 -20.75 -45.33
C SER A 86 6.18 -20.27 -44.85
N ARG A 87 6.05 -19.96 -43.54
CA ARG A 87 4.82 -19.38 -42.99
C ARG A 87 4.50 -18.02 -43.61
N ASN A 88 5.48 -17.12 -43.74
CA ASN A 88 5.28 -15.82 -44.37
C ASN A 88 4.81 -15.93 -45.84
N ILE A 89 5.32 -16.91 -46.59
CA ILE A 89 4.86 -17.20 -47.96
C ILE A 89 3.43 -17.75 -47.95
N GLU A 90 3.12 -18.70 -47.07
CA GLU A 90 1.76 -19.24 -46.90
C GLU A 90 0.77 -18.14 -46.51
N GLU A 91 1.17 -17.23 -45.62
CA GLU A 91 0.42 -16.04 -45.20
C GLU A 91 0.18 -15.09 -46.37
N TYR A 92 1.21 -14.78 -47.18
CA TYR A 92 1.07 -13.96 -48.38
C TYR A 92 0.06 -14.56 -49.38
N ILE A 93 0.11 -15.88 -49.58
CA ILE A 93 -0.81 -16.61 -50.46
C ILE A 93 -2.24 -16.62 -49.88
N ALA A 94 -2.39 -16.76 -48.56
CA ALA A 94 -3.70 -16.80 -47.89
C ALA A 94 -4.38 -15.42 -47.83
N VAL A 95 -3.61 -14.34 -47.62
CA VAL A 95 -4.09 -12.95 -47.70
C VAL A 95 -4.62 -12.65 -49.11
N LYS A 96 -3.96 -13.14 -50.16
CA LYS A 96 -4.44 -13.02 -51.55
C LYS A 96 -5.77 -13.77 -51.80
N LYS A 97 -6.15 -14.71 -50.93
CA LYS A 97 -7.42 -15.46 -50.96
C LYS A 97 -8.53 -14.86 -50.07
N GLY A 98 -8.31 -13.71 -49.44
CA GLY A 98 -9.36 -12.98 -48.71
C GLY A 98 -9.68 -13.46 -47.29
N LYS A 99 -8.84 -14.31 -46.67
CA LYS A 99 -9.01 -14.75 -45.28
C LYS A 99 -8.44 -13.73 -44.30
N MET A 100 -9.21 -13.38 -43.27
CA MET A 100 -8.82 -12.45 -42.20
C MET A 100 -8.28 -13.22 -40.98
N PHE A 101 -7.12 -12.82 -40.48
CA PHE A 101 -6.47 -13.47 -39.34
C PHE A 101 -6.36 -12.52 -38.13
N VAL A 102 -6.53 -13.10 -36.95
CA VAL A 102 -6.49 -12.42 -35.65
C VAL A 102 -5.35 -12.97 -34.82
N ARG A 103 -4.47 -12.08 -34.35
CA ARG A 103 -3.51 -12.40 -33.30
C ARG A 103 -4.23 -12.38 -31.96
N THR A 104 -4.30 -13.53 -31.32
CA THR A 104 -4.98 -13.67 -30.03
C THR A 104 -4.12 -13.16 -28.89
N SER A 105 -4.75 -12.96 -27.72
CA SER A 105 -4.07 -12.66 -26.46
C SER A 105 -3.15 -13.77 -25.97
N ARG A 106 -3.20 -14.98 -26.57
CA ARG A 106 -2.33 -16.13 -26.27
C ARG A 106 -1.14 -16.25 -27.22
N PHE A 107 -0.87 -15.20 -28.01
CA PHE A 107 0.17 -15.19 -29.05
C PHE A 107 -0.01 -16.26 -30.15
N SER A 108 -1.22 -16.79 -30.34
CA SER A 108 -1.60 -17.60 -31.50
C SER A 108 -2.15 -16.72 -32.63
N ILE A 109 -2.04 -17.18 -33.88
CA ILE A 109 -2.73 -16.58 -35.03
C ILE A 109 -3.88 -17.52 -35.39
N GLU A 110 -5.10 -16.98 -35.43
CA GLU A 110 -6.32 -17.74 -35.70
C GLU A 110 -7.14 -17.06 -36.81
N GLU A 111 -7.96 -17.83 -37.53
CA GLU A 111 -8.93 -17.27 -38.49
C GLU A 111 -9.99 -16.45 -37.73
N PHE A 112 -10.38 -15.30 -38.29
CA PHE A 112 -11.44 -14.47 -37.72
C PHE A 112 -12.72 -15.29 -37.60
N ASN A 113 -13.33 -15.27 -36.42
CA ASN A 113 -14.58 -15.97 -36.15
C ASN A 113 -15.51 -15.06 -35.35
N ARG A 114 -16.61 -14.62 -35.97
CA ARG A 114 -17.63 -13.77 -35.37
C ARG A 114 -18.23 -14.34 -34.09
N GLU A 115 -18.40 -15.66 -33.99
CA GLU A 115 -18.96 -16.30 -32.79
C GLU A 115 -18.12 -16.02 -31.53
N LYS A 116 -16.82 -15.74 -31.67
CA LYS A 116 -15.99 -15.33 -30.52
C LYS A 116 -16.38 -13.95 -29.99
N ILE A 117 -16.83 -13.04 -30.85
CA ILE A 117 -17.35 -11.73 -30.45
C ILE A 117 -18.70 -11.91 -29.74
N VAL A 118 -19.61 -12.70 -30.32
CA VAL A 118 -20.92 -13.02 -29.71
C VAL A 118 -20.72 -13.63 -28.32
N ASN A 119 -19.88 -14.65 -28.20
CA ASN A 119 -19.58 -15.29 -26.92
C ASN A 119 -18.94 -14.32 -25.91
N SER A 120 -18.07 -13.41 -26.35
CA SER A 120 -17.48 -12.39 -25.47
C SER A 120 -18.55 -11.41 -24.96
N LEU A 121 -19.42 -10.91 -25.83
CA LEU A 121 -20.55 -10.04 -25.47
C LEU A 121 -21.51 -10.70 -24.48
N VAL A 122 -21.89 -11.96 -24.72
CA VAL A 122 -22.81 -12.70 -23.86
C VAL A 122 -22.16 -13.06 -22.52
N ASN A 123 -20.96 -13.64 -22.54
CA ASN A 123 -20.35 -14.18 -21.32
C ASN A 123 -19.74 -13.09 -20.43
N GLU A 124 -19.14 -12.06 -21.02
CA GLU A 124 -18.41 -11.03 -20.25
C GLU A 124 -19.29 -9.83 -19.91
N ALA A 125 -20.22 -9.44 -20.79
CA ALA A 125 -21.06 -8.27 -20.60
C ALA A 125 -22.55 -8.58 -20.36
N SER A 126 -22.94 -9.85 -20.46
CA SER A 126 -24.33 -10.28 -20.35
C SER A 126 -25.25 -9.62 -21.39
N VAL A 127 -24.74 -9.34 -22.59
CA VAL A 127 -25.56 -8.84 -23.70
C VAL A 127 -26.52 -9.95 -24.15
N PRO A 128 -27.81 -9.67 -24.38
CA PRO A 128 -28.73 -10.64 -24.96
C PRO A 128 -28.20 -11.21 -26.28
N TYR A 129 -28.37 -12.52 -26.48
CA TYR A 129 -27.75 -13.24 -27.61
C TYR A 129 -28.07 -12.63 -28.98
N GLU A 130 -29.33 -12.24 -29.21
CA GLU A 130 -29.77 -11.63 -30.48
C GLU A 130 -29.07 -10.28 -30.74
N LEU A 131 -29.01 -9.42 -29.71
CA LEU A 131 -28.31 -8.13 -29.78
C LEU A 131 -26.79 -8.34 -29.95
N ALA A 132 -26.23 -9.36 -29.30
CA ALA A 132 -24.83 -9.72 -29.47
C ALA A 132 -24.51 -10.18 -30.90
N GLN A 133 -25.41 -10.92 -31.55
CA GLN A 133 -25.27 -11.27 -32.97
C GLN A 133 -25.32 -10.05 -33.88
N GLU A 134 -26.25 -9.12 -33.64
CA GLU A 134 -26.36 -7.87 -34.41
C GLU A 134 -25.08 -7.04 -34.32
N VAL A 135 -24.59 -6.79 -33.11
CA VAL A 135 -23.34 -6.05 -32.87
C VAL A 135 -22.16 -6.77 -33.51
N ALA A 136 -22.06 -8.10 -33.37
CA ALA A 136 -20.95 -8.86 -33.94
C ALA A 136 -20.96 -8.88 -35.48
N ALA A 137 -22.15 -8.90 -36.10
CA ALA A 137 -22.29 -8.80 -37.56
C ALA A 137 -21.84 -7.43 -38.07
N GLU A 138 -22.20 -6.36 -37.36
CA GLU A 138 -21.75 -5.00 -37.71
C GLU A 138 -20.23 -4.84 -37.54
N VAL A 139 -19.64 -5.42 -36.48
CA VAL A 139 -18.18 -5.46 -36.29
C VAL A 139 -17.51 -6.17 -37.46
N GLU A 140 -17.99 -7.35 -37.84
CA GLU A 140 -17.49 -8.12 -38.97
C GLU A 140 -17.53 -7.31 -40.28
N GLU A 141 -18.66 -6.65 -40.56
CA GLU A 141 -18.82 -5.80 -41.74
C GLU A 141 -17.80 -4.65 -41.76
N ARG A 142 -17.63 -3.93 -40.65
CA ARG A 142 -16.66 -2.83 -40.54
C ARG A 142 -15.23 -3.32 -40.70
N LEU A 143 -14.87 -4.45 -40.08
CA LEU A 143 -13.53 -5.02 -40.18
C LEU A 143 -13.18 -5.46 -41.61
N ILE A 144 -14.13 -6.04 -42.34
CA ILE A 144 -13.93 -6.43 -43.75
C ILE A 144 -13.64 -5.20 -44.62
N LYS A 145 -14.35 -4.09 -44.39
CA LYS A 145 -14.17 -2.84 -45.16
C LYS A 145 -12.78 -2.23 -45.01
N LEU A 146 -12.11 -2.43 -43.86
CA LEU A 146 -10.79 -1.86 -43.59
C LEU A 146 -9.64 -2.51 -44.37
N LYS A 147 -9.85 -3.70 -44.97
CA LYS A 147 -8.84 -4.44 -45.75
C LYS A 147 -7.50 -4.61 -45.01
N THR A 148 -7.54 -4.69 -43.68
CA THR A 148 -6.34 -4.82 -42.84
C THR A 148 -5.75 -6.22 -42.94
N LYS A 149 -4.42 -6.32 -43.03
CA LYS A 149 -3.70 -7.60 -43.17
C LYS A 149 -3.75 -8.47 -41.90
N TYR A 150 -3.79 -7.85 -40.72
CA TYR A 150 -3.85 -8.53 -39.43
C TYR A 150 -4.64 -7.68 -38.41
N LEU A 151 -5.37 -8.35 -37.55
CA LEU A 151 -6.04 -7.74 -36.40
C LEU A 151 -5.52 -8.33 -35.09
N THR A 152 -5.66 -7.60 -34.00
CA THR A 152 -5.43 -8.12 -32.66
C THR A 152 -6.76 -8.22 -31.92
N ALA A 153 -6.88 -9.19 -31.00
CA ALA A 153 -8.09 -9.30 -30.17
C ALA A 153 -8.46 -7.99 -29.42
N PRO A 154 -7.50 -7.22 -28.87
CA PRO A 154 -7.79 -5.90 -28.31
C PRO A 154 -8.39 -4.92 -29.33
N LEU A 155 -7.86 -4.86 -30.55
CA LEU A 155 -8.38 -3.96 -31.58
C LEU A 155 -9.82 -4.32 -31.96
N ILE A 156 -10.14 -5.61 -32.10
CA ILE A 156 -11.52 -6.07 -32.35
C ILE A 156 -12.45 -5.63 -31.21
N ARG A 157 -12.00 -5.72 -29.96
CA ARG A 157 -12.76 -5.25 -28.80
C ARG A 157 -13.00 -3.74 -28.84
N GLU A 158 -12.04 -2.94 -29.30
CA GLU A 158 -12.28 -1.50 -29.48
C GLU A 158 -13.35 -1.20 -30.54
N PHE A 159 -13.40 -1.98 -31.64
CA PHE A 159 -14.48 -1.88 -32.62
C PHE A 159 -15.85 -2.22 -32.02
N VAL A 160 -15.92 -3.30 -31.22
CA VAL A 160 -17.13 -3.69 -30.48
C VAL A 160 -17.57 -2.55 -29.56
N ASN A 161 -16.65 -2.00 -28.77
CA ASN A 161 -16.93 -0.90 -27.85
C ASN A 161 -17.42 0.36 -28.57
N SER A 162 -16.84 0.70 -29.74
CA SER A 162 -17.30 1.82 -30.56
C SER A 162 -18.75 1.65 -30.99
N ILE A 163 -19.11 0.46 -31.49
CA ILE A 163 -20.49 0.17 -31.93
C ILE A 163 -21.46 0.21 -30.75
N LEU A 164 -21.08 -0.30 -29.58
CA LEU A 164 -21.91 -0.22 -28.37
C LEU A 164 -22.20 1.24 -27.98
N ILE A 165 -21.21 2.13 -28.07
CA ILE A 165 -21.40 3.58 -27.81
C ILE A 165 -22.35 4.19 -28.84
N GLU A 166 -22.15 3.91 -30.13
CA GLU A 166 -22.99 4.45 -31.21
C GLU A 166 -24.46 4.02 -31.06
N LYS A 167 -24.70 2.82 -30.53
CA LYS A 167 -26.04 2.29 -30.24
C LYS A 167 -26.60 2.72 -28.87
N LYS A 168 -25.91 3.58 -28.10
CA LYS A 168 -26.30 4.00 -26.73
C LYS A 168 -26.46 2.82 -25.77
N LEU A 169 -25.52 1.88 -25.86
CA LEU A 169 -25.41 0.67 -25.05
C LEU A 169 -24.21 0.75 -24.10
N GLU A 170 -24.06 1.89 -23.43
CA GLU A 170 -22.89 2.20 -22.60
C GLU A 170 -22.74 1.21 -21.43
N GLU A 171 -23.85 0.70 -20.89
CA GLU A 171 -23.86 -0.30 -19.81
C GLU A 171 -23.09 -1.59 -20.16
N TYR A 172 -23.18 -2.06 -21.40
CA TYR A 172 -22.44 -3.24 -21.86
C TYR A 172 -20.99 -2.90 -22.17
N ARG A 173 -20.73 -1.71 -22.73
CA ARG A 173 -19.38 -1.21 -22.98
C ARG A 173 -18.57 -1.10 -21.70
N HIS A 174 -19.18 -0.64 -20.60
CA HIS A 174 -18.50 -0.55 -19.31
C HIS A 174 -17.96 -1.92 -18.86
N LYS A 175 -18.74 -3.00 -19.01
CA LYS A 175 -18.32 -4.36 -18.63
C LYS A 175 -17.21 -4.95 -19.52
N LEU A 176 -17.11 -4.51 -20.77
CA LEU A 176 -16.06 -4.97 -21.71
C LEU A 176 -14.78 -4.14 -21.64
N THR A 177 -14.76 -3.08 -20.83
CA THR A 177 -13.64 -2.16 -20.76
C THR A 177 -12.38 -2.91 -20.33
N ARG A 178 -11.32 -2.79 -21.12
CA ARG A 178 -10.03 -3.38 -20.80
C ARG A 178 -9.27 -2.42 -19.90
N LEU A 179 -8.91 -2.91 -18.72
CA LEU A 179 -8.08 -2.19 -17.77
C LEU A 179 -6.61 -2.41 -18.09
N GLY A 180 -5.81 -1.36 -18.00
CA GLY A 180 -4.40 -1.40 -18.36
C GLY A 180 -3.74 -0.03 -18.35
N MET A 181 -2.41 -0.03 -18.45
CA MET A 181 -1.65 1.22 -18.59
C MET A 181 -1.23 1.46 -20.03
N PRO A 182 -1.23 2.72 -20.50
CA PRO A 182 -0.57 3.11 -21.73
C PRO A 182 0.91 2.71 -21.73
N VAL A 183 1.43 2.29 -22.90
CA VAL A 183 2.85 1.90 -23.05
C VAL A 183 3.78 3.04 -22.65
N TYR A 184 3.40 4.28 -22.93
CA TYR A 184 4.14 5.48 -22.53
C TYR A 184 4.27 5.57 -21.01
N ASP A 185 3.19 5.41 -20.25
CA ASP A 185 3.19 5.52 -18.78
C ASP A 185 4.00 4.40 -18.14
N VAL A 186 3.91 3.18 -18.68
CA VAL A 186 4.75 2.05 -18.23
C VAL A 186 6.24 2.37 -18.47
N THR A 187 6.56 2.99 -19.60
CA THR A 187 7.94 3.41 -19.93
C THR A 187 8.43 4.52 -19.00
N GLN A 188 7.58 5.50 -18.66
CA GLN A 188 7.91 6.53 -17.69
C GLN A 188 8.11 5.95 -16.28
N LEU A 189 7.32 4.93 -15.90
CA LEU A 189 7.49 4.24 -14.63
C LEU A 189 8.86 3.54 -14.54
N PHE A 190 9.33 2.90 -15.62
CA PHE A 190 10.68 2.32 -15.68
C PHE A 190 11.77 3.39 -15.54
N ASN A 191 11.64 4.52 -16.24
CA ASN A 191 12.59 5.62 -16.15
C ASN A 191 12.65 6.20 -14.73
N PHE A 192 11.49 6.48 -14.13
CA PHE A 192 11.41 6.96 -12.76
C PHE A 192 12.05 5.99 -11.77
N ALA A 193 11.74 4.69 -11.89
CA ALA A 193 12.33 3.67 -11.03
C ALA A 193 13.87 3.65 -11.15
N SER A 194 14.39 3.73 -12.38
CA SER A 194 15.83 3.79 -12.63
C SER A 194 16.47 5.06 -12.04
N GLU A 195 15.90 6.23 -12.29
CA GLU A 195 16.40 7.53 -11.79
C GLU A 195 16.41 7.61 -10.26
N LYS A 196 15.39 7.02 -9.63
CA LYS A 196 15.22 7.02 -8.19
C LYS A 196 15.84 5.79 -7.50
N LYS A 197 16.56 4.92 -8.23
CA LYS A 197 17.16 3.69 -7.71
C LYS A 197 16.15 2.79 -6.98
N MET A 198 14.92 2.72 -7.50
CA MET A 198 13.87 1.83 -7.01
C MET A 198 14.07 0.41 -7.53
N ASP A 199 13.53 -0.56 -6.81
CA ASP A 199 13.65 -1.97 -7.18
C ASP A 199 12.61 -2.38 -8.25
N VAL A 200 12.70 -3.63 -8.71
CA VAL A 200 11.77 -4.18 -9.71
C VAL A 200 10.36 -4.41 -9.16
N ASN A 201 10.18 -4.47 -7.83
CA ASN A 201 8.88 -4.67 -7.21
C ASN A 201 8.07 -3.38 -7.26
N PHE A 202 8.70 -2.23 -7.06
CA PHE A 202 8.06 -0.92 -7.22
C PHE A 202 7.33 -0.78 -8.56
N VAL A 203 7.99 -1.17 -9.67
CA VAL A 203 7.37 -1.10 -11.00
C VAL A 203 6.16 -2.03 -11.12
N LYS A 204 6.27 -3.27 -10.60
CA LYS A 204 5.17 -4.24 -10.61
C LYS A 204 3.99 -3.77 -9.77
N GLU A 205 4.27 -3.24 -8.59
CA GLU A 205 3.28 -2.70 -7.66
C GLU A 205 2.55 -1.52 -8.29
N LYS A 206 3.27 -0.48 -8.74
CA LYS A 206 2.65 0.69 -9.38
C LYS A 206 1.84 0.36 -10.64
N ALA A 207 2.29 -0.61 -11.43
CA ALA A 207 1.52 -1.08 -12.56
C ALA A 207 0.22 -1.81 -12.14
N GLY A 208 0.30 -2.66 -11.12
CA GLY A 208 -0.86 -3.34 -10.54
C GLY A 208 -1.85 -2.37 -9.89
N GLU A 209 -1.34 -1.40 -9.12
CA GLU A 209 -2.13 -0.34 -8.48
C GLU A 209 -2.99 0.40 -9.49
N ALA A 210 -2.39 0.85 -10.60
CA ALA A 210 -3.10 1.59 -11.64
C ALA A 210 -4.29 0.80 -12.21
N VAL A 211 -4.08 -0.49 -12.50
CA VAL A 211 -5.13 -1.37 -13.03
C VAL A 211 -6.25 -1.60 -12.03
N ILE A 212 -5.90 -1.85 -10.76
CA ILE A 212 -6.92 -2.13 -9.73
C ILE A 212 -7.69 -0.85 -9.36
N LYS A 213 -7.04 0.32 -9.30
CA LYS A 213 -7.72 1.61 -9.10
C LYS A 213 -8.82 1.82 -10.15
N GLU A 214 -8.52 1.55 -11.42
CA GLU A 214 -9.48 1.65 -12.51
C GLU A 214 -10.63 0.63 -12.37
N TYR A 215 -10.31 -0.62 -12.01
CA TYR A 215 -11.32 -1.64 -11.72
C TYR A 215 -12.31 -1.19 -10.64
N VAL A 216 -11.79 -0.64 -9.54
CA VAL A 216 -12.61 -0.21 -8.41
C VAL A 216 -13.55 0.91 -8.80
N LEU A 217 -13.06 1.92 -9.51
CA LEU A 217 -13.87 3.07 -9.95
C LEU A 217 -14.94 2.68 -10.97
N LEU A 218 -14.64 1.76 -11.88
CA LEU A 218 -15.56 1.40 -12.97
C LEU A 218 -16.58 0.33 -12.56
N ASN A 219 -16.20 -0.58 -11.66
CA ASN A 219 -16.99 -1.79 -11.42
C ASN A 219 -17.34 -2.03 -9.94
N ALA A 220 -16.52 -1.59 -8.99
CA ALA A 220 -16.76 -1.90 -7.58
C ALA A 220 -17.60 -0.84 -6.86
N LEU A 221 -17.46 0.42 -7.25
CA LEU A 221 -18.14 1.54 -6.61
C LEU A 221 -19.40 1.96 -7.38
N PRO A 222 -20.48 2.36 -6.69
CA PRO A 222 -21.57 3.10 -7.32
C PRO A 222 -21.05 4.38 -8.00
N ARG A 223 -21.70 4.78 -9.09
CA ARG A 223 -21.31 5.96 -9.88
C ARG A 223 -21.17 7.21 -9.02
N GLU A 224 -22.13 7.47 -8.13
CA GLU A 224 -22.10 8.67 -7.28
C GLU A 224 -20.85 8.72 -6.38
N VAL A 225 -20.43 7.59 -5.81
CA VAL A 225 -19.22 7.50 -4.98
C VAL A 225 -17.95 7.66 -5.83
N ALA A 226 -17.90 6.99 -6.99
CA ALA A 226 -16.78 7.09 -7.91
C ALA A 226 -16.63 8.54 -8.44
N ASP A 227 -17.74 9.18 -8.81
CA ASP A 227 -17.78 10.56 -9.29
C ASP A 227 -17.37 11.54 -8.18
N ALA A 228 -17.81 11.32 -6.94
CA ALA A 228 -17.38 12.13 -5.79
C ALA A 228 -15.86 12.01 -5.53
N HIS A 229 -15.28 10.81 -5.73
CA HIS A 229 -13.83 10.64 -5.69
C HIS A 229 -13.16 11.41 -6.84
N LEU A 230 -13.59 11.18 -8.08
CA LEU A 230 -13.01 11.74 -9.30
C LEU A 230 -13.07 13.27 -9.34
N SER A 231 -14.19 13.85 -8.93
CA SER A 231 -14.41 15.31 -8.86
C SER A 231 -13.69 15.99 -7.69
N GLY A 232 -13.21 15.22 -6.71
CA GLY A 232 -12.51 15.74 -5.55
C GLY A 232 -13.42 16.23 -4.41
N ASN A 233 -14.67 15.79 -4.34
CA ASN A 233 -15.49 15.99 -3.13
C ASN A 233 -14.99 15.12 -1.97
N ILE A 234 -14.60 13.88 -2.28
CA ILE A 234 -13.95 12.95 -1.36
C ILE A 234 -12.68 12.37 -1.98
N HIS A 235 -11.86 11.74 -1.15
CA HIS A 235 -10.76 10.91 -1.60
C HIS A 235 -10.80 9.56 -0.87
N LEU A 236 -10.72 8.48 -1.64
CA LEU A 236 -10.73 7.11 -1.15
C LEU A 236 -9.26 6.67 -1.06
N ASP A 237 -8.76 6.50 0.16
CA ASP A 237 -7.34 6.20 0.37
C ASP A 237 -7.02 4.75 0.02
N LYS A 238 -5.85 4.53 -0.57
CA LYS A 238 -5.40 3.20 -1.05
C LYS A 238 -6.44 2.50 -1.92
N LEU A 239 -6.96 3.21 -2.92
CA LEU A 239 -8.00 2.72 -3.81
C LEU A 239 -7.62 1.40 -4.54
N GLU A 240 -6.33 1.18 -4.77
CA GLU A 240 -5.73 -0.06 -5.30
C GLU A 240 -6.01 -1.32 -4.45
N SER A 241 -6.30 -1.16 -3.16
CA SER A 241 -6.52 -2.26 -2.22
C SER A 241 -7.95 -2.29 -1.69
N TRP A 242 -8.80 -1.38 -2.19
CA TRP A 242 -10.15 -1.14 -1.69
C TRP A 242 -11.01 -2.41 -1.62
N VAL A 243 -10.87 -3.30 -2.60
CA VAL A 243 -11.64 -4.56 -2.68
C VAL A 243 -10.84 -5.79 -2.25
N LEU A 244 -9.61 -5.60 -1.75
CA LEU A 244 -8.65 -6.68 -1.55
C LEU A 244 -8.30 -6.89 -0.07
N ALA A 245 -8.00 -5.83 0.68
CA ALA A 245 -7.39 -5.94 2.00
C ALA A 245 -7.72 -4.75 2.93
N PRO A 246 -7.68 -4.94 4.26
CA PRO A 246 -7.77 -3.84 5.22
C PRO A 246 -6.48 -3.02 5.25
N ASN A 247 -6.58 -1.75 5.65
CA ASN A 247 -5.43 -0.86 5.74
C ASN A 247 -4.52 -1.23 6.92
N GLU A 248 -5.09 -1.51 8.09
CA GLU A 248 -4.35 -1.75 9.32
C GLU A 248 -4.87 -2.97 10.10
N ILE A 249 -4.01 -3.55 10.94
CA ILE A 249 -4.40 -4.55 11.95
C ILE A 249 -3.60 -4.39 13.25
N ARG A 250 -4.26 -4.62 14.38
CA ARG A 250 -3.64 -4.78 15.70
C ARG A 250 -3.66 -6.27 16.05
N HIS A 251 -2.50 -6.87 16.25
CA HIS A 251 -2.41 -8.30 16.56
C HIS A 251 -2.42 -8.53 18.08
N ASP A 252 -3.25 -9.45 18.56
CA ASP A 252 -3.01 -10.07 19.87
C ASP A 252 -1.83 -11.03 19.75
N ILE A 253 -0.64 -10.59 20.16
CA ILE A 253 0.55 -11.42 20.05
C ILE A 253 0.50 -12.65 20.96
N ARG A 254 -0.32 -12.63 22.04
CA ARG A 254 -0.50 -13.79 22.93
C ARG A 254 -1.08 -14.98 22.18
N PHE A 255 -1.91 -14.74 21.17
CA PHE A 255 -2.44 -15.79 20.31
C PHE A 255 -1.30 -16.61 19.68
N PHE A 256 -0.30 -15.92 19.12
CA PHE A 256 0.87 -16.55 18.50
C PHE A 256 1.83 -17.12 19.55
N LEU A 257 2.05 -16.43 20.67
CA LEU A 257 2.90 -16.94 21.75
C LEU A 257 2.34 -18.24 22.36
N LYS A 258 1.01 -18.36 22.47
CA LYS A 258 0.32 -19.54 23.02
C LYS A 258 0.31 -20.73 22.05
N LYS A 259 0.13 -20.49 20.75
CA LYS A 259 -0.10 -21.55 19.75
C LYS A 259 1.06 -21.78 18.78
N GLY A 260 1.98 -20.83 18.65
CA GLY A 260 2.96 -20.76 17.56
C GLY A 260 2.35 -20.22 16.25
N PHE A 261 3.14 -20.18 15.18
CA PHE A 261 2.71 -19.78 13.83
C PHE A 261 3.44 -20.61 12.77
N ASN A 262 2.76 -21.66 12.27
CA ASN A 262 3.37 -22.73 11.48
C ASN A 262 4.64 -23.33 12.14
N SER A 263 4.65 -23.30 13.48
CA SER A 263 5.71 -23.82 14.35
C SER A 263 5.13 -24.10 15.74
N LYS A 264 5.91 -24.74 16.61
CA LYS A 264 5.57 -24.86 18.04
C LYS A 264 5.63 -23.48 18.72
N PRO A 265 4.94 -23.30 19.87
CA PRO A 265 5.11 -22.13 20.73
C PRO A 265 6.59 -21.89 21.10
N PRO A 266 7.02 -20.62 21.24
CA PRO A 266 8.41 -20.28 21.51
C PRO A 266 8.83 -20.66 22.92
N LYS A 267 10.08 -21.12 23.07
CA LYS A 267 10.63 -21.58 24.36
C LYS A 267 11.35 -20.52 25.18
N ASN A 268 11.80 -19.45 24.53
CA ASN A 268 12.62 -18.39 25.09
C ASN A 268 12.38 -17.08 24.33
N LEU A 269 12.93 -15.98 24.84
CA LEU A 269 12.78 -14.64 24.25
C LEU A 269 13.18 -14.60 22.76
N LYS A 270 14.31 -15.20 22.40
CA LYS A 270 14.81 -15.17 21.01
C LYS A 270 13.83 -15.86 20.05
N GLU A 271 13.32 -17.03 20.42
CA GLU A 271 12.29 -17.73 19.64
C GLU A 271 10.99 -16.93 19.56
N ALA A 272 10.60 -16.23 20.63
CA ALA A 272 9.40 -15.38 20.64
C ALA A 272 9.55 -14.18 19.68
N LEU A 273 10.67 -13.46 19.73
CA LEU A 273 10.97 -12.36 18.81
C LEU A 273 11.05 -12.82 17.35
N MET A 274 11.67 -13.98 17.09
CA MET A 274 11.70 -14.59 15.75
C MET A 274 10.30 -14.95 15.24
N LEU A 275 9.43 -15.46 16.12
CA LEU A 275 8.04 -15.75 15.80
C LEU A 275 7.28 -14.46 15.44
N LEU A 276 7.40 -13.40 16.23
CA LEU A 276 6.73 -12.13 15.96
C LEU A 276 7.22 -11.49 14.64
N ARG A 277 8.52 -11.55 14.36
CA ARG A 277 9.07 -11.13 13.06
C ARG A 277 8.46 -11.91 11.90
N ARG A 278 8.28 -13.23 12.07
CA ARG A 278 7.62 -14.08 11.06
C ARG A 278 6.16 -13.68 10.87
N VAL A 279 5.42 -13.44 11.94
CA VAL A 279 4.03 -12.96 11.87
C VAL A 279 3.97 -11.68 11.05
N PHE A 280 4.77 -10.67 11.40
CA PHE A 280 4.83 -9.40 10.67
C PHE A 280 5.08 -9.59 9.16
N HIS A 281 6.08 -10.40 8.80
CA HIS A 281 6.43 -10.64 7.39
C HIS A 281 5.37 -11.42 6.60
N TYR A 282 4.61 -12.32 7.24
CA TYR A 282 3.58 -13.08 6.55
C TYR A 282 2.34 -12.21 6.33
N PHE A 283 1.90 -11.49 7.36
CA PHE A 283 0.71 -10.63 7.29
C PHE A 283 0.93 -9.37 6.44
N SER A 284 2.18 -8.98 6.14
CA SER A 284 2.45 -7.86 5.22
C SER A 284 1.96 -8.06 3.78
N ARG A 285 1.53 -9.28 3.43
CA ARG A 285 0.93 -9.63 2.13
C ARG A 285 -0.59 -9.42 2.09
N GLU A 286 -1.22 -9.31 3.25
CA GLU A 286 -2.68 -9.21 3.42
C GLU A 286 -3.10 -7.92 4.13
N ILE A 287 -2.14 -7.10 4.54
CA ILE A 287 -2.34 -5.81 5.19
C ILE A 287 -1.65 -4.74 4.35
N VAL A 288 -2.32 -3.62 4.12
CA VAL A 288 -1.84 -2.60 3.18
C VAL A 288 -0.79 -1.69 3.83
N GLU A 289 -1.04 -1.18 5.03
CA GLU A 289 -0.26 -0.06 5.60
C GLU A 289 0.48 -0.41 6.90
N GLU A 290 -0.24 -0.76 7.97
CA GLU A 290 0.36 -0.84 9.30
C GLU A 290 -0.14 -2.04 10.11
N GLN A 291 0.80 -2.78 10.67
CA GLN A 291 0.58 -3.84 11.66
C GLN A 291 1.01 -3.34 13.04
N HIS A 292 0.34 -3.81 14.08
CA HIS A 292 0.63 -3.37 15.45
C HIS A 292 0.82 -4.57 16.37
N PHE A 293 1.91 -4.55 17.14
CA PHE A 293 2.10 -5.38 18.33
C PHE A 293 1.99 -4.47 19.55
N ASP A 294 0.76 -4.34 20.05
CA ASP A 294 0.50 -3.52 21.23
C ASP A 294 0.85 -4.25 22.52
N MET A 295 1.07 -3.49 23.60
CA MET A 295 1.45 -4.02 24.92
C MET A 295 2.68 -4.94 24.85
N PHE A 296 3.58 -4.64 23.92
CA PHE A 296 4.68 -5.52 23.50
C PHE A 296 5.56 -5.93 24.68
N ASN A 297 5.95 -4.95 25.50
CA ASN A 297 6.82 -5.21 26.64
C ASN A 297 6.10 -5.95 27.79
N VAL A 298 4.79 -5.81 27.92
CA VAL A 298 3.99 -6.52 28.93
C VAL A 298 3.84 -7.98 28.54
N PHE A 299 3.43 -8.25 27.30
CA PHE A 299 3.18 -9.61 26.83
C PHE A 299 4.44 -10.46 26.68
N LEU A 300 5.61 -9.84 26.50
CA LEU A 300 6.90 -10.54 26.47
C LEU A 300 7.60 -10.61 27.83
N ALA A 301 7.11 -9.93 28.87
CA ALA A 301 7.74 -9.91 30.20
C ALA A 301 7.99 -11.32 30.78
N PRO A 302 7.09 -12.31 30.66
CA PRO A 302 7.36 -13.67 31.16
C PRO A 302 8.56 -14.37 30.50
N TYR A 303 8.97 -13.97 29.29
CA TYR A 303 10.05 -14.60 28.53
C TYR A 303 11.45 -14.16 28.96
N ILE A 304 11.56 -13.18 29.86
CA ILE A 304 12.86 -12.66 30.33
C ILE A 304 13.21 -13.03 31.76
N VAL A 305 12.34 -13.76 32.45
CA VAL A 305 12.60 -14.22 33.82
C VAL A 305 13.89 -15.05 33.84
N GLY A 306 14.83 -14.62 34.69
CA GLY A 306 16.12 -15.30 34.86
C GLY A 306 17.15 -15.06 33.76
N LEU A 307 16.87 -14.23 32.75
CA LEU A 307 17.86 -13.81 31.76
C LEU A 307 18.72 -12.65 32.26
N SER A 308 19.98 -12.58 31.81
CA SER A 308 20.84 -11.42 32.05
C SER A 308 20.36 -10.21 31.23
N LYS A 309 20.72 -9.00 31.67
CA LYS A 309 20.38 -7.76 30.95
C LYS A 309 21.01 -7.73 29.56
N GLU A 310 22.23 -8.26 29.45
CA GLU A 310 23.00 -8.36 28.22
C GLU A 310 22.29 -9.25 27.19
N GLU A 311 21.83 -10.45 27.60
CA GLU A 311 21.08 -11.36 26.73
C GLU A 311 19.78 -10.74 26.21
N VAL A 312 19.03 -10.08 27.09
CA VAL A 312 17.77 -9.41 26.72
C VAL A 312 18.03 -8.26 25.75
N LYS A 313 19.01 -7.40 26.04
CA LYS A 313 19.36 -6.26 25.19
C LYS A 313 19.85 -6.72 23.82
N GLU A 314 20.70 -7.75 23.75
CA GLU A 314 21.21 -8.28 22.49
C GLU A 314 20.07 -8.84 21.62
N ALA A 315 19.15 -9.61 22.23
CA ALA A 315 17.99 -10.15 21.52
C ALA A 315 17.08 -9.03 20.97
N LEU A 316 16.84 -7.98 21.75
CA LEU A 316 16.08 -6.81 21.32
C LEU A 316 16.79 -6.01 20.23
N TYR A 317 18.10 -5.80 20.34
CA TYR A 317 18.91 -5.13 19.32
C TYR A 317 18.80 -5.88 17.98
N GLN A 318 19.01 -7.21 17.99
CA GLN A 318 18.89 -8.04 16.80
C GLN A 318 17.48 -7.99 16.20
N PHE A 319 16.44 -8.00 17.03
CA PHE A 319 15.05 -7.89 16.57
C PHE A 319 14.75 -6.54 15.91
N LEU A 320 15.19 -5.43 16.51
CA LEU A 320 15.04 -4.10 15.93
C LEU A 320 15.84 -3.96 14.64
N GLU A 321 17.10 -4.44 14.63
CA GLU A 321 17.97 -4.43 13.45
C GLU A 321 17.33 -5.22 12.30
N ASP A 322 16.85 -6.44 12.54
CA ASP A 322 16.19 -7.28 11.53
C ASP A 322 14.93 -6.65 10.92
N LEU A 323 14.13 -5.96 11.75
CA LEU A 323 12.93 -5.26 11.29
C LEU A 323 13.27 -3.97 10.51
N ASN A 324 14.43 -3.38 10.79
CA ASN A 324 14.93 -2.18 10.12
C ASN A 324 15.78 -2.50 8.88
N ALA A 325 16.34 -3.72 8.76
CA ALA A 325 17.36 -4.14 7.78
C ALA A 325 16.91 -4.16 6.30
N LEU A 326 15.66 -3.84 6.01
CA LEU A 326 15.21 -3.61 4.64
C LEU A 326 15.55 -2.14 4.31
N THR A 327 16.52 -1.98 3.42
CA THR A 327 17.25 -0.76 3.06
C THR A 327 16.37 0.49 2.83
N PRO A 328 16.93 1.72 2.85
CA PRO A 328 16.19 2.96 2.55
C PRO A 328 15.50 3.04 1.18
N PHE A 329 15.73 2.05 0.29
CA PHE A 329 15.12 1.90 -1.03
C PHE A 329 14.00 0.85 -1.05
N ASN A 330 13.91 -0.01 -0.03
CA ASN A 330 12.74 -0.85 0.18
C ASN A 330 11.65 0.06 0.73
N LEU A 331 10.81 0.55 -0.18
CA LEU A 331 9.53 1.17 0.11
C LEU A 331 8.73 0.24 1.01
N PHE A 332 8.82 0.43 2.32
CA PHE A 332 7.90 -0.23 3.23
C PHE A 332 6.50 0.31 2.95
N VAL A 333 5.74 -0.44 2.16
CA VAL A 333 4.29 -0.24 2.06
C VAL A 333 3.65 -0.66 3.39
N ASN A 334 4.22 -1.70 4.04
CA ASN A 334 3.75 -2.23 5.32
C ASN A 334 4.74 -1.97 6.48
N ARG A 335 4.30 -1.32 7.56
CA ARG A 335 5.09 -0.95 8.75
C ARG A 335 4.63 -1.71 10.00
N LEU A 336 5.51 -1.81 10.99
CA LEU A 336 5.20 -2.37 12.31
C LEU A 336 5.25 -1.28 13.39
N SER A 337 4.20 -1.17 14.19
CA SER A 337 4.17 -0.36 15.40
C SER A 337 4.24 -1.23 16.65
N LEU A 338 5.09 -0.85 17.60
CA LEU A 338 5.16 -1.45 18.93
C LEU A 338 4.53 -0.50 19.94
N GLY A 339 3.47 -0.97 20.60
CA GLY A 339 2.88 -0.26 21.73
C GLY A 339 3.56 -0.64 23.03
N LEU A 340 4.01 0.36 23.79
CA LEU A 340 4.89 0.21 24.94
C LEU A 340 4.27 0.86 26.18
N GLU A 341 4.22 0.12 27.28
CA GLU A 341 3.64 0.53 28.55
C GLU A 341 4.72 0.75 29.62
N PHE A 342 4.67 1.87 30.35
CA PHE A 342 5.62 2.15 31.44
C PHE A 342 5.34 1.35 32.72
N SER A 343 4.13 0.83 32.87
CA SER A 343 3.71 -0.03 33.98
C SER A 343 2.66 -1.01 33.48
N ILE A 344 2.43 -2.11 34.20
CA ILE A 344 1.32 -3.02 33.89
C ILE A 344 0.01 -2.22 33.96
N PRO A 345 -0.77 -2.12 32.87
CA PRO A 345 -2.07 -1.48 32.92
C PRO A 345 -3.03 -2.23 33.84
N LYS A 346 -3.92 -1.51 34.54
CA LYS A 346 -4.85 -2.09 35.52
C LYS A 346 -5.69 -3.24 34.95
N PHE A 347 -6.14 -3.11 33.70
CA PHE A 347 -6.93 -4.14 33.01
C PHE A 347 -6.12 -5.41 32.65
N LEU A 348 -4.79 -5.39 32.78
CA LEU A 348 -3.90 -6.54 32.57
C LEU A 348 -3.37 -7.14 33.86
N GLU A 349 -3.54 -6.49 35.03
CA GLU A 349 -2.95 -6.98 36.28
C GLU A 349 -3.36 -8.43 36.59
N ASP A 350 -4.66 -8.74 36.41
CA ASP A 350 -5.24 -10.06 36.64
C ASP A 350 -5.32 -10.95 35.38
N ALA A 351 -4.84 -10.46 34.23
CA ALA A 351 -4.92 -11.21 32.97
C ALA A 351 -3.87 -12.34 32.95
N GLU A 352 -4.29 -13.53 32.48
CA GLU A 352 -3.41 -14.71 32.34
C GLU A 352 -2.15 -14.40 31.54
N ALA A 353 -0.98 -14.66 32.12
CA ALA A 353 0.30 -14.43 31.47
C ALA A 353 0.73 -15.64 30.63
N VAL A 354 0.95 -15.42 29.33
CA VAL A 354 1.50 -16.44 28.42
C VAL A 354 3.03 -16.46 28.51
N ALA A 355 3.57 -17.59 28.93
CA ALA A 355 4.98 -17.84 29.14
C ALA A 355 5.54 -18.91 28.17
N SER A 356 6.77 -19.35 28.44
CA SER A 356 7.53 -20.31 27.63
C SER A 356 6.73 -21.57 27.28
N ASN A 357 6.89 -22.03 26.03
CA ASN A 357 6.14 -23.13 25.43
C ASN A 357 4.60 -22.89 25.34
N GLY A 358 4.16 -21.63 25.40
CA GLY A 358 2.75 -21.27 25.29
C GLY A 358 1.92 -21.64 26.52
N LYS A 359 2.59 -21.88 27.67
CA LYS A 359 1.93 -22.16 28.95
C LYS A 359 1.39 -20.87 29.55
N VAL A 360 0.33 -21.00 30.36
CA VAL A 360 -0.12 -19.91 31.21
C VAL A 360 0.56 -20.06 32.57
N GLU A 361 1.28 -19.04 33.01
CA GLU A 361 2.00 -19.02 34.28
C GLU A 361 1.68 -17.71 35.02
N GLY A 362 0.82 -17.78 36.04
CA GLY A 362 0.39 -16.60 36.79
C GLY A 362 -0.37 -15.56 35.95
N VAL A 363 -0.27 -14.29 36.37
CA VAL A 363 -0.93 -13.14 35.75
C VAL A 363 0.10 -12.07 35.41
N TYR A 364 -0.19 -11.18 34.45
CA TYR A 364 0.77 -10.17 34.01
C TYR A 364 1.18 -9.18 35.11
N GLY A 365 0.34 -8.96 36.13
CA GLY A 365 0.69 -8.17 37.31
C GLY A 365 1.93 -8.68 38.07
N ASN A 366 2.23 -9.98 38.00
CA ASN A 366 3.41 -10.58 38.64
C ASN A 366 4.73 -10.25 37.94
N TYR A 367 4.68 -9.73 36.71
CA TYR A 367 5.84 -9.49 35.84
C TYR A 367 6.15 -8.00 35.66
N ALA A 368 5.73 -7.15 36.60
CA ALA A 368 5.91 -5.70 36.50
C ALA A 368 7.39 -5.28 36.42
N GLN A 369 8.28 -5.98 37.13
CA GLN A 369 9.72 -5.70 37.12
C GLN A 369 10.32 -6.06 35.75
N GLU A 370 9.97 -7.22 35.22
CA GLU A 370 10.39 -7.71 33.91
C GLU A 370 9.85 -6.82 32.78
N ALA A 371 8.59 -6.38 32.84
CA ALA A 371 8.00 -5.51 31.83
C ALA A 371 8.72 -4.14 31.76
N ASN A 372 9.08 -3.55 32.91
CA ASN A 372 9.86 -2.31 32.94
C ASN A 372 11.31 -2.55 32.49
N LEU A 373 11.96 -3.64 32.92
CA LEU A 373 13.31 -3.97 32.47
C LEU A 373 13.36 -4.14 30.95
N LEU A 374 12.38 -4.84 30.37
CA LEU A 374 12.29 -5.04 28.92
C LEU A 374 12.10 -3.71 28.17
N LEU A 375 11.28 -2.81 28.70
CA LEU A 375 11.11 -1.46 28.16
C LEU A 375 12.41 -0.66 28.18
N GLU A 376 13.10 -0.65 29.32
CA GLU A 376 14.38 0.06 29.46
C GLU A 376 15.44 -0.46 28.47
N LEU A 377 15.59 -1.79 28.38
CA LEU A 377 16.56 -2.40 27.47
C LEU A 377 16.18 -2.24 26.00
N LEU A 378 14.89 -2.14 25.68
CA LEU A 378 14.40 -1.81 24.33
C LEU A 378 14.78 -0.38 23.95
N ILE A 379 14.64 0.59 24.87
CA ILE A 379 15.08 1.97 24.63
C ILE A 379 16.60 2.00 24.43
N ASP A 380 17.37 1.30 25.27
CA ASP A 380 18.83 1.25 25.16
C ASP A 380 19.30 0.60 23.85
N ALA A 381 18.63 -0.48 23.40
CA ALA A 381 18.89 -1.12 22.11
C ALA A 381 18.54 -0.21 20.93
N ALA A 382 17.40 0.49 20.99
CA ALA A 382 17.00 1.45 19.97
C ALA A 382 17.99 2.62 19.86
N LEU A 383 18.40 3.19 21.00
CA LEU A 383 19.44 4.23 21.05
C LEU A 383 20.73 3.75 20.38
N GLU A 384 21.21 2.57 20.73
CA GLU A 384 22.44 2.01 20.14
C GLU A 384 22.33 1.83 18.62
N LEU A 385 21.18 1.32 18.13
CA LEU A 385 20.94 1.14 16.71
C LEU A 385 20.96 2.47 15.95
N THR A 386 20.42 3.54 16.55
CA THR A 386 20.36 4.87 15.92
C THR A 386 21.71 5.52 15.65
N TYR A 387 22.78 5.05 16.28
CA TYR A 387 24.13 5.51 15.95
C TYR A 387 24.64 4.96 14.61
N LYS A 388 24.04 3.86 14.11
CA LYS A 388 24.43 3.19 12.87
C LYS A 388 23.39 3.33 11.76
N PHE A 389 22.11 3.26 12.10
CA PHE A 389 21.02 3.25 11.11
C PHE A 389 19.85 4.11 11.58
N PRO A 390 19.19 4.87 10.69
CA PRO A 390 17.93 5.50 11.04
C PRO A 390 16.92 4.38 11.33
N LEU A 391 16.40 4.34 12.56
CA LEU A 391 15.38 3.37 12.93
C LEU A 391 14.03 3.89 12.42
N ILE A 392 13.66 3.42 11.23
CA ILE A 392 12.43 3.79 10.52
C ILE A 392 11.32 2.74 10.69
N ASN A 393 11.69 1.53 11.11
CA ASN A 393 10.80 0.43 11.44
C ASN A 393 11.46 -0.49 12.49
N PRO A 394 10.77 -0.89 13.57
CA PRO A 394 9.41 -0.55 13.92
C PRO A 394 9.25 0.87 14.47
N LEU A 395 8.00 1.36 14.47
CA LEU A 395 7.60 2.61 15.11
C LEU A 395 7.36 2.34 16.61
N LEU A 396 7.88 3.21 17.48
CA LEU A 396 7.84 3.00 18.94
C LEU A 396 6.82 3.95 19.58
N ILE A 397 5.67 3.41 20.01
CA ILE A 397 4.56 4.15 20.59
C ILE A 397 4.55 3.97 22.11
N PHE A 398 4.96 5.00 22.84
CA PHE A 398 5.02 5.03 24.29
C PHE A 398 3.70 5.57 24.87
N LYS A 399 3.03 4.76 25.69
CA LYS A 399 1.76 5.10 26.33
C LYS A 399 2.00 5.67 27.72
N VAL A 400 1.86 6.98 27.84
CA VAL A 400 2.17 7.77 29.03
C VAL A 400 0.90 8.09 29.81
N ARG A 401 0.88 7.75 31.09
CA ARG A 401 -0.15 8.11 32.07
C ARG A 401 0.36 9.17 33.03
N LYS A 402 -0.56 9.81 33.77
CA LYS A 402 -0.18 10.89 34.71
C LYS A 402 0.77 10.41 35.80
N LYS A 403 0.60 9.16 36.28
CA LYS A 403 1.47 8.55 37.28
C LYS A 403 2.93 8.42 36.82
N ASP A 404 3.17 8.26 35.52
CA ASP A 404 4.52 8.09 34.97
C ASP A 404 5.38 9.38 35.10
N PHE A 405 4.74 10.53 35.33
CA PHE A 405 5.41 11.81 35.60
C PHE A 405 5.73 12.07 37.08
N GLN A 406 5.12 11.33 38.02
CA GLN A 406 5.15 11.70 39.45
C GLN A 406 6.53 11.50 40.09
N ASP A 407 7.31 10.51 39.64
CA ASP A 407 8.61 10.18 40.23
C ASP A 407 9.83 10.56 39.37
N LYS A 408 9.66 11.45 38.37
CA LYS A 408 10.65 11.63 37.29
C LYS A 408 11.16 10.26 36.81
N SER A 409 10.23 9.41 36.38
CA SER A 409 10.53 8.05 35.93
C SER A 409 11.80 8.05 35.08
N LEU A 410 12.84 7.36 35.56
CA LEU A 410 14.13 7.29 34.89
C LEU A 410 13.96 6.73 33.48
N THR A 411 13.03 5.78 33.31
CA THR A 411 12.63 5.20 32.02
C THR A 411 11.98 6.23 31.10
N LEU A 412 11.09 7.09 31.63
CA LEU A 412 10.49 8.17 30.84
C LEU A 412 11.56 9.19 30.42
N LEU A 413 12.52 9.53 31.30
CA LEU A 413 13.63 10.41 30.93
C LEU A 413 14.55 9.76 29.86
N LYS A 414 14.83 8.45 29.95
CA LYS A 414 15.52 7.68 28.90
C LYS A 414 14.77 7.75 27.56
N CYS A 415 13.44 7.64 27.57
CA CYS A 415 12.62 7.81 26.36
C CYS A 415 12.78 9.22 25.75
N HIS A 416 12.83 10.26 26.58
CA HIS A 416 13.10 11.62 26.10
C HIS A 416 14.54 11.81 25.59
N ARG A 417 15.51 11.06 26.13
CA ARG A 417 16.87 11.00 25.55
C ARG A 417 16.85 10.39 24.16
N LEU A 418 16.12 9.30 23.94
CA LEU A 418 15.90 8.75 22.60
C LEU A 418 15.24 9.78 21.68
N ALA A 419 14.22 10.51 22.14
CA ALA A 419 13.60 11.57 21.35
C ALA A 419 14.57 12.72 21.00
N ALA A 420 15.41 13.14 21.94
CA ALA A 420 16.40 14.20 21.75
C ALA A 420 17.49 13.82 20.74
N GLU A 421 17.93 12.55 20.73
CA GLU A 421 19.01 12.08 19.87
C GLU A 421 18.52 11.66 18.47
N SER A 422 17.31 11.10 18.35
CA SER A 422 16.85 10.47 17.11
C SER A 422 15.40 10.77 16.70
N SER A 423 14.63 11.49 17.52
CA SER A 423 13.23 11.86 17.24
C SER A 423 12.35 10.68 16.79
N ILE A 424 12.60 9.49 17.32
CA ILE A 424 11.84 8.26 17.04
C ILE A 424 10.56 8.14 17.85
N PRO A 425 10.55 8.41 19.17
CA PRO A 425 9.42 8.10 20.03
C PRO A 425 8.14 8.83 19.63
N TYR A 426 7.05 8.09 19.66
CA TYR A 426 5.68 8.59 19.64
C TYR A 426 5.14 8.57 21.07
N PHE A 427 4.46 9.63 21.50
CA PHE A 427 3.90 9.76 22.85
C PHE A 427 2.38 9.82 22.79
N VAL A 428 1.74 8.79 23.32
CA VAL A 428 0.28 8.71 23.48
C VAL A 428 -0.07 8.93 24.94
N PHE A 429 -1.05 9.77 25.21
CA PHE A 429 -1.45 10.12 26.57
C PHE A 429 -2.79 9.49 26.92
N LEU A 430 -2.76 8.60 27.91
CA LEU A 430 -3.91 7.84 28.38
C LEU A 430 -4.23 8.16 29.83
N ASN A 431 -5.51 8.02 30.19
CA ASN A 431 -5.92 7.89 31.58
C ASN A 431 -5.64 6.46 32.09
N ASP A 432 -5.62 6.25 33.41
CA ASP A 432 -5.20 4.97 33.99
C ASP A 432 -6.07 3.77 33.60
N GLU A 433 -7.37 4.00 33.37
CA GLU A 433 -8.33 2.95 33.01
C GLU A 433 -8.51 2.78 31.49
N GLU A 434 -7.90 3.65 30.68
CA GLU A 434 -8.03 3.61 29.24
C GLU A 434 -7.18 2.51 28.62
N ALA A 435 -7.81 1.69 27.77
CA ALA A 435 -7.20 0.59 27.04
C ALA A 435 -7.20 0.85 25.53
N PHE A 436 -6.62 1.98 25.12
CA PHE A 436 -6.53 2.37 23.71
C PHE A 436 -5.23 1.90 23.05
N ASN A 437 -5.35 1.52 21.78
CA ASN A 437 -4.30 1.17 20.83
C ASN A 437 -4.25 2.25 19.75
N TYR A 438 -3.08 2.81 19.49
CA TYR A 438 -2.90 3.87 18.50
C TYR A 438 -2.10 3.36 17.30
N SER A 439 -2.48 3.79 16.10
CA SER A 439 -1.61 3.73 14.92
C SER A 439 -0.74 4.97 14.80
N SER A 440 0.29 4.89 13.96
CA SER A 440 1.17 6.04 13.68
C SER A 440 0.44 7.24 13.07
N LYS A 441 -0.68 6.99 12.36
CA LYS A 441 -1.59 8.02 11.82
C LYS A 441 -2.54 8.61 12.86
N GLY A 442 -2.48 8.14 14.10
CA GLY A 442 -3.29 8.64 15.21
C GLY A 442 -4.70 8.06 15.29
N ILE A 443 -4.98 6.97 14.56
CA ILE A 443 -6.25 6.25 14.69
C ILE A 443 -6.19 5.41 15.97
N ARG A 444 -7.16 5.59 16.85
CA ARG A 444 -7.26 4.89 18.13
C ARG A 444 -8.37 3.85 18.10
N LEU A 445 -8.10 2.67 18.64
CA LEU A 445 -9.10 1.63 18.91
C LEU A 445 -9.00 1.19 20.36
N GLY A 446 -10.14 1.03 21.02
CA GLY A 446 -10.16 0.69 22.44
C GLY A 446 -11.38 -0.13 22.84
N ASN A 447 -11.72 -0.02 24.11
CA ASN A 447 -12.85 -0.71 24.73
C ASN A 447 -14.20 -0.01 24.51
N GLU A 448 -14.29 0.99 23.63
CA GLU A 448 -15.51 1.79 23.40
C GLU A 448 -16.71 0.97 22.91
N LEU A 449 -16.48 -0.16 22.22
CA LEU A 449 -17.55 -1.01 21.68
C LEU A 449 -18.18 -1.97 22.71
N SER A 450 -17.38 -2.50 23.63
CA SER A 450 -17.79 -3.65 24.47
C SER A 450 -17.42 -3.51 25.95
N ASN A 451 -16.72 -2.43 26.32
CA ASN A 451 -16.00 -2.25 27.57
C ASN A 451 -14.87 -3.27 27.85
N LEU A 452 -14.69 -4.28 26.98
CA LEU A 452 -13.58 -5.23 27.04
C LEU A 452 -12.38 -4.65 26.29
N TRP A 453 -11.19 -4.71 26.87
CA TRP A 453 -9.99 -4.17 26.24
C TRP A 453 -9.53 -5.04 25.07
N GLU A 454 -9.81 -6.35 25.10
CA GLU A 454 -9.46 -7.29 24.03
C GLU A 454 -10.14 -6.96 22.71
N THR A 455 -11.22 -6.19 22.70
CA THR A 455 -11.87 -5.81 21.43
C THR A 455 -11.02 -4.89 20.58
N SER A 456 -9.98 -4.27 21.14
CA SER A 456 -9.03 -3.48 20.34
C SER A 456 -7.98 -4.33 19.60
N LEU A 457 -7.98 -5.65 19.80
CA LEU A 457 -7.02 -6.58 19.22
C LEU A 457 -7.66 -7.53 18.20
N ASN A 458 -6.81 -8.07 17.32
CA ASN A 458 -7.16 -8.88 16.14
C ASN A 458 -8.17 -8.18 15.20
N ALA A 459 -8.17 -6.86 15.23
CA ALA A 459 -8.99 -5.98 14.42
C ALA A 459 -8.18 -4.73 14.08
N GLY A 460 -8.66 -3.90 13.16
CA GLY A 460 -7.94 -2.69 12.77
C GLY A 460 -8.79 -1.76 11.93
N ASN A 461 -8.12 -0.88 11.18
CA ASN A 461 -8.79 0.04 10.27
C ASN A 461 -8.98 -0.63 8.91
N VAL A 462 -10.24 -0.80 8.50
CA VAL A 462 -10.59 -1.33 7.17
C VAL A 462 -10.12 -0.40 6.07
N GLY A 463 -10.30 0.91 6.25
CA GLY A 463 -9.87 1.92 5.30
C GLY A 463 -10.28 3.31 5.71
N THR A 464 -9.75 4.29 4.98
CA THR A 464 -9.94 5.71 5.27
C THR A 464 -10.52 6.45 4.06
N VAL A 465 -11.54 7.28 4.29
CA VAL A 465 -12.06 8.23 3.31
C VAL A 465 -11.81 9.64 3.79
N PHE A 466 -11.27 10.49 2.92
CA PHE A 466 -10.93 11.88 3.21
C PHE A 466 -11.97 12.83 2.63
N LEU A 467 -12.49 13.74 3.47
CA LEU A 467 -13.35 14.84 3.03
C LEU A 467 -12.51 16.05 2.62
N ASN A 468 -12.90 16.68 1.52
CA ASN A 468 -12.35 17.95 1.07
C ASN A 468 -13.14 19.11 1.70
N LEU A 469 -12.76 19.55 2.91
CA LEU A 469 -13.46 20.64 3.59
C LEU A 469 -13.36 21.98 2.85
N PRO A 470 -12.20 22.35 2.24
CA PRO A 470 -12.11 23.56 1.43
C PRO A 470 -13.12 23.59 0.28
N ARG A 471 -13.32 22.46 -0.41
CA ARG A 471 -14.32 22.34 -1.48
C ARG A 471 -15.72 22.74 -1.03
N ILE A 472 -16.12 22.27 0.15
CA ILE A 472 -17.43 22.59 0.73
C ILE A 472 -17.53 24.11 0.96
N ALA A 473 -16.51 24.73 1.53
CA ALA A 473 -16.48 26.17 1.77
C ALA A 473 -16.58 26.99 0.46
N TYR A 474 -15.89 26.57 -0.61
CA TYR A 474 -15.96 27.26 -1.90
C TYR A 474 -17.34 27.18 -2.56
N GLU A 475 -18.09 26.09 -2.33
CA GLU A 475 -19.40 25.88 -2.96
C GLU A 475 -20.52 26.69 -2.29
N VAL A 476 -20.41 27.01 -1.00
CA VAL A 476 -21.49 27.59 -0.20
C VAL A 476 -21.37 29.10 0.07
N LYS A 477 -20.29 29.74 -0.40
CA LYS A 477 -20.08 31.20 -0.39
C LYS A 477 -20.41 31.88 0.97
N GLY A 478 -20.06 31.25 2.08
CA GLY A 478 -20.21 31.80 3.44
C GLY A 478 -21.52 31.49 4.16
N SER A 479 -22.43 30.68 3.60
CA SER A 479 -23.66 30.25 4.30
C SER A 479 -23.39 29.07 5.22
N ASP A 480 -23.54 29.26 6.54
CA ASP A 480 -23.38 28.21 7.55
C ASP A 480 -24.38 27.05 7.37
N GLU A 481 -25.62 27.36 6.98
CA GLU A 481 -26.68 26.38 6.76
C GLU A 481 -26.34 25.48 5.56
N GLN A 482 -25.98 26.09 4.42
CA GLN A 482 -25.57 25.35 3.23
C GLN A 482 -24.26 24.58 3.46
N PHE A 483 -23.32 25.15 4.22
CA PHE A 483 -22.08 24.45 4.61
C PHE A 483 -22.40 23.16 5.34
N LYS A 484 -23.29 23.24 6.34
CA LYS A 484 -23.73 22.08 7.12
C LYS A 484 -24.43 21.03 6.24
N GLU A 485 -25.35 21.44 5.38
CA GLU A 485 -26.07 20.52 4.48
C GLU A 485 -25.12 19.77 3.55
N LEU A 486 -24.20 20.48 2.90
CA LEU A 486 -23.23 19.89 1.98
C LEU A 486 -22.20 19.01 2.71
N LEU A 487 -21.79 19.40 3.91
CA LEU A 487 -20.94 18.57 4.78
C LEU A 487 -21.63 17.25 5.13
N ILE A 488 -22.89 17.28 5.56
CA ILE A 488 -23.67 16.07 5.85
C ILE A 488 -23.81 15.19 4.60
N LYS A 489 -24.11 15.78 3.44
CA LYS A 489 -24.18 15.03 2.18
C LYS A 489 -22.85 14.33 1.86
N THR A 490 -21.73 15.03 2.05
CA THR A 490 -20.39 14.48 1.79
C THR A 490 -20.02 13.37 2.78
N LEU A 491 -20.40 13.51 4.06
CA LEU A 491 -20.23 12.47 5.07
C LEU A 491 -21.02 11.19 4.74
N ASN A 492 -22.25 11.34 4.22
CA ASN A 492 -23.05 10.20 3.77
C ASN A 492 -22.35 9.41 2.65
N LEU A 493 -21.80 10.11 1.65
CA LEU A 493 -21.03 9.48 0.56
C LEU A 493 -19.78 8.75 1.07
N ALA A 494 -19.06 9.36 2.01
CA ALA A 494 -17.88 8.73 2.62
C ALA A 494 -18.24 7.46 3.40
N ALA A 495 -19.33 7.51 4.18
CA ALA A 495 -19.81 6.35 4.94
C ALA A 495 -20.32 5.21 4.04
N GLU A 496 -20.99 5.55 2.93
CA GLU A 496 -21.41 4.57 1.93
C GLU A 496 -20.20 3.87 1.28
N ALA A 497 -19.17 4.63 0.89
CA ALA A 497 -17.94 4.08 0.34
C ALA A 497 -17.26 3.07 1.31
N LEU A 498 -17.23 3.39 2.60
CA LEU A 498 -16.69 2.50 3.64
C LEU A 498 -17.54 1.25 3.83
N LYS A 499 -18.87 1.35 3.74
CA LYS A 499 -19.77 0.18 3.76
C LYS A 499 -19.49 -0.77 2.61
N ILE A 500 -19.27 -0.23 1.41
CA ILE A 500 -18.92 -1.01 0.23
C ILE A 500 -17.57 -1.69 0.43
N LYS A 501 -16.56 -0.97 0.94
CA LYS A 501 -15.25 -1.55 1.27
C LYS A 501 -15.40 -2.76 2.18
N ARG A 502 -16.13 -2.61 3.30
CA ARG A 502 -16.39 -3.70 4.25
C ARG A 502 -17.07 -4.90 3.59
N THR A 503 -18.05 -4.67 2.73
CA THR A 503 -18.75 -5.74 2.00
C THR A 503 -17.80 -6.54 1.11
N TYR A 504 -16.87 -5.86 0.41
CA TYR A 504 -15.85 -6.54 -0.38
C TYR A 504 -14.85 -7.30 0.50
N LEU A 505 -14.44 -6.73 1.64
CA LEU A 505 -13.55 -7.39 2.58
C LEU A 505 -14.17 -8.66 3.16
N ASP A 506 -15.46 -8.62 3.55
CA ASP A 506 -16.22 -9.79 3.97
C ASP A 506 -16.24 -10.86 2.87
N SER A 507 -16.46 -10.46 1.61
CA SER A 507 -16.37 -11.40 0.48
C SER A 507 -14.96 -11.97 0.30
N ALA A 508 -13.90 -11.18 0.51
CA ALA A 508 -12.52 -11.61 0.35
C ALA A 508 -12.13 -12.63 1.43
N LEU A 509 -12.52 -12.38 2.69
CA LEU A 509 -12.36 -13.31 3.80
C LEU A 509 -13.12 -14.63 3.54
N ASN A 510 -14.39 -14.54 3.15
CA ASN A 510 -15.23 -15.71 2.90
C ASN A 510 -14.75 -16.57 1.72
N LYS A 511 -14.18 -15.96 0.68
CA LYS A 511 -13.60 -16.66 -0.48
C LYS A 511 -12.17 -17.17 -0.23
N GLY A 512 -11.57 -16.87 0.92
CA GLY A 512 -10.20 -17.24 1.25
C GLY A 512 -9.13 -16.49 0.45
N LEU A 513 -9.45 -15.27 -0.04
CA LEU A 513 -8.48 -14.38 -0.69
C LEU A 513 -7.48 -13.79 0.32
N LEU A 514 -7.86 -13.77 1.60
CA LEU A 514 -7.05 -13.36 2.75
C LEU A 514 -6.84 -14.55 3.69
N PRO A 515 -6.06 -15.57 3.30
CA PRO A 515 -5.95 -16.82 4.05
C PRO A 515 -5.38 -16.65 5.47
N LEU A 516 -4.45 -15.71 5.70
CA LEU A 516 -3.86 -15.46 7.01
C LEU A 516 -4.82 -14.74 7.95
N LEU A 517 -5.60 -13.77 7.47
CA LEU A 517 -6.64 -13.12 8.28
C LEU A 517 -7.81 -14.05 8.58
N SER A 518 -8.15 -14.92 7.62
CA SER A 518 -9.26 -15.86 7.76
C SER A 518 -8.93 -16.97 8.77
N LYS A 519 -7.84 -17.71 8.56
CA LYS A 519 -7.46 -18.90 9.36
C LYS A 519 -5.94 -19.10 9.40
N PRO A 520 -5.18 -18.32 10.19
CA PRO A 520 -3.72 -18.38 10.21
C PRO A 520 -3.15 -19.70 10.77
N LEU A 521 -3.96 -20.49 11.49
CA LEU A 521 -3.55 -21.72 12.21
C LEU A 521 -4.48 -22.92 11.94
N GLY A 522 -4.88 -23.16 10.70
CA GLY A 522 -5.57 -24.40 10.33
C GLY A 522 -6.97 -24.59 10.92
N GLY A 523 -7.69 -23.50 11.26
CA GLY A 523 -9.10 -23.60 11.65
C GLY A 523 -9.66 -22.47 12.51
N SER A 524 -8.84 -21.82 13.35
CA SER A 524 -9.32 -20.74 14.22
C SER A 524 -9.50 -19.44 13.44
N ILE A 525 -10.69 -18.84 13.55
CA ILE A 525 -10.94 -17.45 13.11
C ILE A 525 -10.01 -16.55 13.92
N TYR A 526 -9.27 -15.70 13.23
CA TYR A 526 -8.30 -14.80 13.83
C TYR A 526 -8.79 -13.35 13.79
N TYR A 527 -9.15 -12.87 12.60
CA TYR A 527 -9.66 -11.51 12.43
C TYR A 527 -11.07 -11.35 13.03
N VAL A 528 -11.24 -10.34 13.88
CA VAL A 528 -12.52 -10.04 14.56
C VAL A 528 -13.18 -8.84 13.89
N LYS A 529 -13.98 -9.11 12.87
CA LYS A 529 -14.65 -8.10 12.03
C LYS A 529 -15.60 -7.19 12.82
N GLU A 530 -16.17 -7.66 13.93
CA GLU A 530 -17.09 -6.88 14.76
C GLU A 530 -16.39 -5.69 15.43
N ASN A 531 -15.07 -5.78 15.56
CA ASN A 531 -14.24 -4.78 16.25
C ASN A 531 -13.45 -3.87 15.30
N GLU A 532 -13.54 -4.10 13.99
CA GLU A 532 -12.84 -3.29 13.00
C GLU A 532 -13.44 -1.87 12.96
N ALA A 533 -12.62 -0.90 12.60
CA ALA A 533 -13.06 0.47 12.37
C ALA A 533 -13.00 0.84 10.89
N CYS A 534 -13.91 1.72 10.51
CA CYS A 534 -13.88 2.44 9.24
C CYS A 534 -13.61 3.92 9.55
N THR A 535 -12.63 4.55 8.90
CA THR A 535 -12.23 5.92 9.27
C THR A 535 -12.71 6.94 8.25
N ILE A 536 -13.37 7.99 8.72
CA ILE A 536 -13.59 9.22 7.96
C ILE A 536 -12.59 10.26 8.45
N SER A 537 -11.67 10.65 7.57
CA SER A 537 -10.70 11.72 7.78
C SER A 537 -11.08 12.95 6.97
N PHE A 538 -10.33 14.03 7.11
CA PHE A 538 -10.56 15.28 6.39
C PHE A 538 -9.24 16.01 6.13
N VAL A 539 -9.23 16.84 5.10
CA VAL A 539 -8.13 17.77 4.82
C VAL A 539 -8.62 19.20 4.84
N GLY A 540 -7.71 20.12 5.14
CA GLY A 540 -7.89 21.54 4.90
C GLY A 540 -8.86 22.25 5.83
N LEU A 541 -8.97 21.84 7.10
CA LEU A 541 -9.87 22.51 8.05
C LEU A 541 -9.54 24.00 8.21
N ASN A 542 -8.25 24.34 8.29
CA ASN A 542 -7.81 25.74 8.38
C ASN A 542 -8.12 26.50 7.09
N GLU A 543 -7.83 25.93 5.93
CA GLU A 543 -8.14 26.52 4.62
C GLU A 543 -9.64 26.72 4.42
N ALA A 544 -10.48 25.75 4.81
CA ALA A 544 -11.93 25.86 4.79
C ALA A 544 -12.43 26.99 5.72
N THR A 545 -11.82 27.12 6.91
CA THR A 545 -12.14 28.20 7.86
C THR A 545 -11.80 29.57 7.26
N ILE A 546 -10.62 29.71 6.63
CA ILE A 546 -10.25 30.97 5.96
C ILE A 546 -11.19 31.26 4.79
N ALA A 547 -11.54 30.24 4.00
CA ALA A 547 -12.44 30.40 2.85
C ALA A 547 -13.86 30.82 3.26
N HIS A 548 -14.35 30.31 4.40
CA HIS A 548 -15.71 30.53 4.85
C HIS A 548 -15.87 31.77 5.75
N VAL A 549 -14.97 31.94 6.73
CA VAL A 549 -15.03 33.02 7.73
C VAL A 549 -14.18 34.23 7.31
N GLY A 550 -13.15 34.03 6.48
CA GLY A 550 -12.21 35.07 6.05
C GLY A 550 -10.91 35.15 6.86
N THR A 551 -10.76 34.33 7.92
CA THR A 551 -9.58 34.32 8.79
C THR A 551 -9.23 32.93 9.30
N GLY A 552 -7.99 32.75 9.78
CA GLY A 552 -7.46 31.46 10.24
C GLY A 552 -7.88 31.09 11.66
N ILE A 553 -7.84 29.79 11.97
CA ILE A 553 -8.26 29.22 13.27
C ILE A 553 -7.51 29.86 14.46
N ASN A 554 -6.27 30.29 14.24
CA ASN A 554 -5.40 30.86 15.27
C ASN A 554 -5.56 32.38 15.46
N VAL A 555 -6.40 33.06 14.68
CA VAL A 555 -6.46 34.53 14.63
C VAL A 555 -7.61 35.05 15.46
N GLU A 556 -8.84 34.63 15.14
CA GLU A 556 -10.06 35.14 15.77
C GLU A 556 -10.85 34.02 16.46
N GLU A 557 -11.57 34.37 17.52
CA GLU A 557 -12.39 33.40 18.26
C GLU A 557 -13.53 32.84 17.41
N GLU A 558 -14.05 33.62 16.46
CA GLU A 558 -15.09 33.19 15.52
C GLU A 558 -14.60 32.09 14.56
N ALA A 559 -13.39 32.22 14.01
CA ALA A 559 -12.78 31.17 13.19
C ALA A 559 -12.55 29.87 13.98
N LEU A 560 -12.09 29.97 15.23
CA LEU A 560 -11.98 28.81 16.11
C LEU A 560 -13.36 28.18 16.40
N LYS A 561 -14.40 28.99 16.63
CA LYS A 561 -15.77 28.52 16.84
C LYS A 561 -16.30 27.78 15.61
N PHE A 562 -16.08 28.32 14.42
CA PHE A 562 -16.46 27.66 13.16
C PHE A 562 -15.79 26.30 13.00
N ALA A 563 -14.47 26.23 13.19
CA ALA A 563 -13.72 24.97 13.09
C ALA A 563 -14.22 23.93 14.11
N VAL A 564 -14.41 24.33 15.37
CA VAL A 564 -14.95 23.46 16.42
C VAL A 564 -16.38 23.00 16.12
N ASN A 565 -17.23 23.89 15.62
CA ASN A 565 -18.61 23.55 15.27
C ASN A 565 -18.67 22.59 14.08
N THR A 566 -17.83 22.80 13.06
CA THR A 566 -17.66 21.88 11.93
C THR A 566 -17.32 20.47 12.43
N LEU A 567 -16.32 20.33 13.30
CA LEU A 567 -15.95 19.04 13.87
C LEU A 567 -17.07 18.41 14.70
N LYS A 568 -17.79 19.20 15.51
CA LYS A 568 -18.95 18.71 16.28
C LYS A 568 -20.07 18.18 15.37
N ILE A 569 -20.35 18.86 14.25
CA ILE A 569 -21.31 18.39 13.26
C ILE A 569 -20.86 17.04 12.70
N MET A 570 -19.59 16.93 12.30
CA MET A 570 -19.04 15.69 11.76
C MET A 570 -19.10 14.55 12.79
N ILE A 571 -18.69 14.79 14.04
CA ILE A 571 -18.75 13.79 15.13
C ILE A 571 -20.17 13.27 15.31
N ASN A 572 -21.16 14.17 15.42
CA ASN A 572 -22.56 13.79 15.63
C ASN A 572 -23.13 13.01 14.44
N GLU A 573 -22.85 13.46 13.22
CA GLU A 573 -23.35 12.81 12.02
C GLU A 573 -22.69 11.44 11.79
N VAL A 574 -21.38 11.33 12.02
CA VAL A 574 -20.65 10.05 11.96
C VAL A 574 -21.21 9.06 12.98
N ALA A 575 -21.54 9.50 14.20
CA ALA A 575 -22.17 8.64 15.20
C ALA A 575 -23.56 8.14 14.74
N ASN A 576 -24.35 9.00 14.06
CA ASN A 576 -25.63 8.61 13.49
C ASN A 576 -25.45 7.61 12.34
N LEU A 577 -24.51 7.86 11.43
CA LEU A 577 -24.20 6.99 10.29
C LEU A 577 -23.65 5.64 10.74
N SER A 578 -22.79 5.64 11.76
CA SER A 578 -22.26 4.43 12.40
C SER A 578 -23.38 3.50 12.85
N LYS A 579 -24.38 4.03 13.57
CA LYS A 579 -25.56 3.27 13.99
C LYS A 579 -26.45 2.85 12.82
N LYS A 580 -26.71 3.76 11.87
CA LYS A 580 -27.60 3.52 10.72
C LYS A 580 -27.07 2.44 9.78
N LEU A 581 -25.75 2.38 9.59
CA LEU A 581 -25.11 1.47 8.66
C LEU A 581 -24.58 0.19 9.32
N ASP A 582 -24.69 0.07 10.64
CA ASP A 582 -24.10 -1.00 11.44
C ASP A 582 -22.58 -1.12 11.20
N LEU A 583 -21.90 0.02 11.25
CA LEU A 583 -20.46 0.14 11.06
C LEU A 583 -19.86 0.89 12.24
N HIS A 584 -18.72 0.44 12.75
CA HIS A 584 -17.93 1.25 13.68
C HIS A 584 -17.16 2.30 12.88
N ILE A 585 -17.72 3.51 12.76
CA ILE A 585 -17.12 4.61 12.00
C ILE A 585 -16.45 5.57 12.97
N LEU A 586 -15.15 5.82 12.75
CA LEU A 586 -14.37 6.80 13.49
C LEU A 586 -14.19 8.06 12.67
N ILE A 587 -14.13 9.19 13.35
CA ILE A 587 -13.62 10.44 12.78
C ILE A 587 -12.18 10.64 13.24
N ALA A 588 -11.30 10.98 12.29
CA ALA A 588 -9.89 11.22 12.55
C ALA A 588 -9.36 12.42 11.78
N GLN A 589 -8.22 12.94 12.22
CA GLN A 589 -7.32 13.75 11.41
C GLN A 589 -6.09 12.89 11.10
N ALA A 590 -6.30 11.84 10.33
CA ALA A 590 -5.20 11.03 9.80
C ALA A 590 -4.59 11.78 8.60
N PRO A 591 -3.25 11.86 8.47
CA PRO A 591 -2.62 12.50 7.33
C PRO A 591 -2.67 11.65 6.05
N SER A 592 -2.67 12.29 4.88
CA SER A 592 -2.50 11.62 3.59
C SER A 592 -1.98 12.61 2.54
N ASN A 593 -0.74 12.39 2.12
CA ASN A 593 -0.06 13.13 1.07
C ASN A 593 -0.83 13.09 -0.25
N GLU A 594 -1.37 11.93 -0.61
CA GLU A 594 -2.15 11.75 -1.84
C GLU A 594 -3.44 12.59 -1.76
N ALA A 595 -4.22 12.44 -0.68
CA ALA A 595 -5.46 13.20 -0.49
C ALA A 595 -5.19 14.72 -0.49
N SER A 596 -4.25 15.17 0.33
CA SER A 596 -3.89 16.58 0.50
C SER A 596 -3.49 17.23 -0.82
N THR A 597 -2.62 16.59 -1.60
CA THR A 597 -2.09 17.17 -2.84
C THR A 597 -3.06 17.03 -4.01
N ARG A 598 -3.77 15.89 -4.12
CA ARG A 598 -4.73 15.65 -5.19
C ARG A 598 -5.93 16.59 -5.10
N LEU A 599 -6.52 16.70 -3.92
CA LEU A 599 -7.72 17.51 -3.71
C LEU A 599 -7.42 19.00 -3.98
N ALA A 600 -6.30 19.52 -3.49
CA ALA A 600 -5.90 20.90 -3.75
C ALA A 600 -5.66 21.19 -5.24
N LYS A 601 -5.10 20.24 -5.99
CA LYS A 601 -4.91 20.39 -7.45
C LYS A 601 -6.25 20.44 -8.20
N LEU A 602 -7.18 19.53 -7.90
CA LEU A 602 -8.51 19.50 -8.52
C LEU A 602 -9.31 20.78 -8.22
N ASP A 603 -9.18 21.31 -7.00
CA ASP A 603 -9.80 22.58 -6.62
C ASP A 603 -9.16 23.76 -7.36
N ALA A 604 -7.83 23.79 -7.48
CA ALA A 604 -7.12 24.83 -8.23
C ALA A 604 -7.49 24.83 -9.73
N GLU A 605 -7.69 23.65 -10.32
CA GLU A 605 -8.16 23.48 -11.70
C GLU A 605 -9.61 23.94 -11.88
N LYS A 606 -10.51 23.61 -10.94
CA LYS A 606 -11.94 23.94 -11.03
C LYS A 606 -12.27 25.41 -10.70
N TYR A 607 -11.65 26.00 -9.68
CA TYR A 607 -11.97 27.37 -9.22
C TYR A 607 -10.92 28.43 -9.61
N GLY A 608 -9.80 27.99 -10.16
CA GLY A 608 -8.68 28.85 -10.50
C GLY A 608 -7.67 28.97 -9.36
N LYS A 609 -6.40 28.97 -9.73
CA LYS A 609 -5.23 29.01 -8.85
C LYS A 609 -5.16 30.24 -7.93
N SER A 610 -5.78 31.36 -8.30
CA SER A 610 -5.82 32.59 -7.51
C SER A 610 -6.95 32.63 -6.47
N THR A 611 -7.94 31.74 -6.61
CA THR A 611 -9.14 31.72 -5.77
C THR A 611 -8.98 30.76 -4.60
N VAL A 612 -8.28 29.65 -4.82
CA VAL A 612 -8.12 28.60 -3.81
C VAL A 612 -7.14 29.01 -2.71
N ILE A 613 -7.52 28.75 -1.47
CA ILE A 613 -6.67 28.91 -0.30
C ILE A 613 -5.96 27.58 -0.07
N VAL A 614 -4.65 27.55 -0.31
CA VAL A 614 -3.82 26.35 -0.27
C VAL A 614 -2.51 26.65 0.43
N GLN A 615 -1.87 25.60 0.91
CA GLN A 615 -0.45 25.65 1.25
C GLN A 615 0.41 25.34 0.02
N GLY A 616 1.72 25.52 0.13
CA GLY A 616 2.66 25.18 -0.95
C GLY A 616 2.89 26.31 -1.96
N SER A 617 3.02 25.97 -3.25
CA SER A 617 3.09 26.95 -4.34
C SER A 617 1.86 26.89 -5.23
N VAL A 618 1.64 27.93 -6.02
CA VAL A 618 0.57 27.98 -7.02
C VAL A 618 0.61 26.80 -8.01
N GLU A 619 1.81 26.30 -8.33
CA GLU A 619 2.00 25.14 -9.21
C GLU A 619 1.91 23.81 -8.49
N LYS A 620 2.25 23.78 -7.21
CA LYS A 620 2.31 22.58 -6.38
C LYS A 620 1.49 22.83 -5.09
N PRO A 621 0.17 22.98 -5.20
CA PRO A 621 -0.69 23.26 -4.05
C PRO A 621 -0.95 21.99 -3.25
N TYR A 622 -1.25 22.15 -1.96
CA TYR A 622 -1.72 21.08 -1.10
C TYR A 622 -2.60 21.63 0.04
N TYR A 623 -3.43 20.77 0.65
CA TYR A 623 -4.23 21.12 1.84
C TYR A 623 -3.62 20.59 3.13
N ASN A 624 -3.75 21.34 4.21
CA ASN A 624 -3.21 20.94 5.50
C ASN A 624 -3.89 19.64 6.03
N ASP A 625 -3.11 18.64 6.43
CA ASP A 625 -3.57 17.28 6.76
C ASP A 625 -2.88 16.62 7.98
N GLU A 626 -1.70 17.08 8.40
CA GLU A 626 -0.94 16.47 9.52
C GLU A 626 -1.32 16.99 10.91
N ALA A 627 -1.34 18.31 11.09
CA ALA A 627 -1.79 19.00 12.31
C ALA A 627 -2.97 19.92 11.96
N ILE A 628 -3.80 20.36 12.90
CA ILE A 628 -4.93 21.25 12.55
C ILE A 628 -4.42 22.60 12.05
N LEU A 629 -3.37 23.10 12.69
CA LEU A 629 -2.73 24.35 12.32
C LEU A 629 -1.58 24.07 11.35
N PRO A 630 -1.49 24.81 10.22
CA PRO A 630 -0.38 24.65 9.28
C PRO A 630 0.98 24.68 9.96
N LEU A 631 1.90 23.82 9.54
CA LEU A 631 3.24 23.74 10.11
C LEU A 631 4.06 25.02 9.85
N SER A 632 3.71 25.77 8.81
CA SER A 632 4.27 27.08 8.45
C SER A 632 3.84 28.23 9.36
N LEU A 633 2.82 28.02 10.19
CA LEU A 633 2.26 29.07 11.05
C LEU A 633 3.21 29.42 12.20
N LYS A 634 3.69 30.67 12.19
CA LYS A 634 4.61 31.25 13.18
C LYS A 634 3.88 31.64 14.47
N ILE A 635 3.74 30.68 15.38
CA ILE A 635 3.20 30.89 16.73
C ILE A 635 4.08 30.23 17.79
N PRO A 636 4.12 30.77 19.04
CA PRO A 636 4.80 30.11 20.15
C PRO A 636 4.30 28.68 20.37
N LEU A 637 5.20 27.76 20.72
CA LEU A 637 4.86 26.34 20.88
C LEU A 637 3.73 26.13 21.90
N GLU A 638 3.75 26.85 23.02
CA GLU A 638 2.70 26.75 24.03
C GLU A 638 1.31 27.09 23.48
N ASN A 639 1.23 28.07 22.58
CA ASN A 639 -0.03 28.45 21.95
C ASN A 639 -0.49 27.40 20.94
N ARG A 640 0.45 26.83 20.17
CA ARG A 640 0.17 25.69 19.28
C ARG A 640 -0.39 24.52 20.09
N ILE A 641 0.29 24.10 21.15
CA ILE A 641 -0.15 23.01 22.04
C ILE A 641 -1.56 23.28 22.59
N LYS A 642 -1.83 24.49 23.09
CA LYS A 642 -3.17 24.85 23.62
C LYS A 642 -4.27 24.74 22.55
N LEU A 643 -4.02 25.19 21.33
CA LEU A 643 -5.01 25.15 20.25
C LEU A 643 -5.23 23.73 19.73
N GLU A 644 -4.15 22.98 19.47
CA GLU A 644 -4.21 21.59 19.02
C GLU A 644 -4.87 20.70 20.08
N ALA A 645 -4.62 20.94 21.38
CA ALA A 645 -5.26 20.21 22.46
C ALA A 645 -6.79 20.40 22.49
N LYS A 646 -7.32 21.58 22.11
CA LYS A 646 -8.77 21.77 22.01
C LYS A 646 -9.38 20.82 20.98
N ILE A 647 -8.69 20.57 19.88
CA ILE A 647 -9.16 19.70 18.80
C ILE A 647 -8.94 18.23 19.13
N GLN A 648 -7.75 17.86 19.63
CA GLN A 648 -7.49 16.48 20.04
C GLN A 648 -8.41 16.02 21.19
N ASN A 649 -8.81 16.91 22.10
CA ASN A 649 -9.82 16.59 23.12
C ASN A 649 -11.22 16.33 22.54
N LEU A 650 -11.55 16.88 21.36
CA LEU A 650 -12.82 16.64 20.68
C LEU A 650 -12.79 15.34 19.87
N LEU A 651 -11.70 15.09 19.13
CA LEU A 651 -11.61 13.97 18.18
C LEU A 651 -11.00 12.71 18.79
N GLY A 652 -10.00 12.85 19.67
CA GLY A 652 -9.17 11.75 20.17
C GLY A 652 -8.22 11.13 19.14
N ASN A 653 -8.60 11.15 17.86
CA ASN A 653 -7.90 10.55 16.71
C ASN A 653 -7.12 11.58 15.87
N ALA A 654 -6.16 12.25 16.48
CA ALA A 654 -5.33 13.26 15.81
C ALA A 654 -3.95 13.30 16.46
N SER A 655 -2.94 13.77 15.73
CA SER A 655 -1.55 13.81 16.20
C SER A 655 -0.97 15.22 16.13
N LEU A 656 -0.03 15.54 17.02
CA LEU A 656 0.74 16.78 16.97
C LEU A 656 2.22 16.50 16.70
N PRO A 657 2.73 16.75 15.48
CA PRO A 657 4.15 16.83 15.21
C PRO A 657 4.75 18.11 15.81
N ILE A 658 5.83 17.98 16.59
CA ILE A 658 6.65 19.11 17.05
C ILE A 658 8.01 19.04 16.34
N TYR A 659 8.19 19.93 15.37
CA TYR A 659 9.46 20.05 14.64
C TYR A 659 10.50 20.75 15.50
N LEU A 660 11.65 20.09 15.63
CA LEU A 660 12.77 20.55 16.41
C LEU A 660 13.82 21.22 15.51
N GLU A 661 14.50 22.25 16.02
CA GLU A 661 15.67 22.85 15.34
C GLU A 661 16.81 21.82 15.13
N ALA A 662 17.69 22.03 14.15
CA ALA A 662 18.81 21.11 13.91
C ALA A 662 19.97 21.32 14.92
N LYS A 663 19.75 20.99 16.20
CA LYS A 663 20.75 21.07 17.28
C LYS A 663 20.56 19.94 18.30
N LYS A 664 21.54 19.77 19.20
CA LYS A 664 21.41 18.86 20.34
C LYS A 664 20.32 19.38 21.30
N PHE A 665 19.39 18.51 21.65
CA PHE A 665 18.31 18.81 22.58
C PHE A 665 18.57 18.29 23.97
N ASN A 666 18.01 19.01 24.94
CA ASN A 666 18.03 18.63 26.34
C ASN A 666 16.84 17.68 26.62
N PRO A 667 17.08 16.42 27.02
CA PRO A 667 16.00 15.47 27.35
C PRO A 667 15.00 16.02 28.38
N GLU A 668 15.48 16.81 29.34
CA GLU A 668 14.69 17.45 30.38
C GLU A 668 13.74 18.52 29.83
N GLY A 669 14.16 19.24 28.79
CA GLY A 669 13.32 20.23 28.10
C GLY A 669 12.16 19.55 27.36
N LEU A 670 12.45 18.44 26.68
CA LEU A 670 11.44 17.60 26.05
C LEU A 670 10.49 17.02 27.10
N PHE A 671 11.00 16.50 28.22
CA PHE A 671 10.18 15.97 29.32
C PHE A 671 9.17 17.00 29.84
N LYS A 672 9.61 18.25 30.10
CA LYS A 672 8.74 19.34 30.55
C LYS A 672 7.67 19.68 29.50
N THR A 673 8.06 19.70 28.23
CA THR A 673 7.15 19.99 27.10
C THR A 673 6.09 18.89 26.95
N THR A 674 6.49 17.62 27.04
CA THR A 674 5.61 16.45 27.01
C THR A 674 4.62 16.50 28.17
N LYS A 675 5.08 16.84 29.39
CA LYS A 675 4.20 17.02 30.56
C LYS A 675 3.19 18.15 30.34
N PHE A 676 3.65 19.30 29.85
CA PHE A 676 2.78 20.43 29.54
C PHE A 676 1.73 20.07 28.48
N ALA A 677 2.11 19.34 27.44
CA ALA A 677 1.20 18.86 26.41
C ALA A 677 0.12 17.93 26.99
N GLN A 678 0.50 16.97 27.84
CA GLN A 678 -0.44 16.11 28.56
C GLN A 678 -1.40 16.94 29.44
N ASP A 679 -0.88 17.90 30.21
CA ASP A 679 -1.68 18.75 31.10
C ASP A 679 -2.70 19.62 30.33
N LYS A 680 -2.42 19.98 29.08
CA LYS A 680 -3.37 20.68 28.20
C LYS A 680 -4.36 19.76 27.50
N GLY A 681 -4.15 18.45 27.54
CA GLY A 681 -5.03 17.45 26.94
C GLY A 681 -4.68 17.08 25.50
N ILE A 682 -3.41 17.23 25.09
CA ILE A 682 -2.92 16.50 23.92
C ILE A 682 -3.06 14.99 24.20
N LYS A 683 -3.49 14.24 23.20
CA LYS A 683 -3.69 12.79 23.23
C LYS A 683 -2.59 12.03 22.50
N PHE A 684 -2.06 12.61 21.43
CA PHE A 684 -0.97 12.01 20.68
C PHE A 684 -0.05 13.08 20.09
N MET A 685 1.25 12.94 20.35
CA MET A 685 2.29 13.81 19.81
C MET A 685 3.59 13.05 19.54
N PHE A 686 4.48 13.67 18.78
CA PHE A 686 5.85 13.22 18.63
C PHE A 686 6.77 14.39 18.31
N TYR A 687 8.03 14.25 18.68
CA TYR A 687 9.08 15.17 18.26
C TYR A 687 9.68 14.69 16.94
N THR A 688 10.08 15.62 16.08
CA THR A 688 10.65 15.29 14.78
C THR A 688 11.76 16.24 14.39
N SER A 689 12.82 15.69 13.80
CA SER A 689 13.89 16.43 13.13
C SER A 689 14.11 15.85 11.74
N ASP A 690 14.81 16.59 10.88
CA ASP A 690 15.29 16.04 9.62
C ASP A 690 16.66 15.41 9.79
N TYR A 691 16.99 14.46 8.92
CA TYR A 691 18.25 13.73 8.95
C TYR A 691 18.87 13.59 7.57
N SER A 692 20.19 13.50 7.54
CA SER A 692 20.98 13.00 6.41
C SER A 692 21.69 11.73 6.82
N TYR A 693 21.47 10.65 6.08
CA TYR A 693 22.14 9.37 6.25
C TYR A 693 23.17 9.16 5.15
N CYS A 694 24.42 8.86 5.52
CA CYS A 694 25.48 8.56 4.58
C CYS A 694 25.62 7.05 4.36
N PHE A 695 25.45 6.58 3.12
CA PHE A 695 25.62 5.16 2.80
C PHE A 695 27.05 4.64 2.92
N ASN A 696 28.03 5.51 2.68
CA ASN A 696 29.42 5.08 2.63
C ASN A 696 30.01 4.82 4.02
N CYS A 697 29.59 5.57 5.04
CA CYS A 697 30.11 5.43 6.40
C CYS A 697 29.05 5.19 7.47
N SER A 698 27.79 4.97 7.05
CA SER A 698 26.63 4.70 7.91
C SER A 698 26.40 5.73 9.03
N LYS A 699 26.87 6.97 8.86
CA LYS A 699 26.63 8.03 9.83
C LYS A 699 25.34 8.79 9.53
N ILE A 700 24.62 9.12 10.60
CA ILE A 700 23.45 9.99 10.59
C ILE A 700 23.86 11.37 11.07
N PHE A 701 23.39 12.39 10.36
CA PHE A 701 23.56 13.79 10.70
C PHE A 701 22.18 14.44 10.81
N GLN A 702 22.00 15.32 11.78
CA GLN A 702 20.78 16.11 11.90
C GLN A 702 20.78 17.22 10.84
N GLY A 703 19.62 17.47 10.25
CA GLY A 703 19.44 18.39 9.13
C GLY A 703 19.81 17.82 7.76
N PHE A 704 19.50 18.58 6.72
CA PHE A 704 19.83 18.23 5.34
C PHE A 704 21.22 18.70 4.95
N LEU A 705 22.07 17.74 4.63
CA LEU A 705 23.43 17.95 4.16
C LEU A 705 23.52 17.64 2.67
N TYR A 706 24.45 18.31 1.99
CA TYR A 706 24.82 18.04 0.60
C TYR A 706 26.05 17.14 0.47
N LYS A 707 26.87 17.07 1.53
CA LYS A 707 28.05 16.22 1.64
C LYS A 707 28.18 15.65 3.04
N CYS A 708 28.68 14.42 3.13
CA CYS A 708 28.93 13.77 4.41
C CYS A 708 30.06 14.47 5.17
N LEU A 709 29.79 14.92 6.40
CA LEU A 709 30.82 15.56 7.25
C LEU A 709 31.93 14.61 7.72
N ASN A 710 31.82 13.31 7.44
CA ASN A 710 32.78 12.29 7.85
C ASN A 710 33.63 11.73 6.71
N CYS A 711 33.08 11.55 5.51
CA CYS A 711 33.79 10.95 4.37
C CYS A 711 33.64 11.74 3.05
N ASP A 712 33.14 12.97 3.10
CA ASP A 712 32.96 13.93 1.99
C ASP A 712 32.13 13.45 0.76
N THR A 713 31.56 12.26 0.80
CA THR A 713 30.66 11.78 -0.26
C THR A 713 29.39 12.62 -0.36
N SER A 714 28.88 12.80 -1.58
CA SER A 714 27.56 13.37 -1.86
C SER A 714 26.43 12.32 -1.83
N GLU A 715 26.76 11.04 -1.62
CA GLU A 715 25.78 9.95 -1.53
C GLU A 715 25.08 9.93 -0.17
N LEU A 716 24.22 10.92 0.04
CA LEU A 716 23.39 11.07 1.22
C LEU A 716 21.91 10.81 0.88
N ILE A 717 21.21 10.12 1.79
CA ILE A 717 19.74 10.15 1.82
C ILE A 717 19.29 11.17 2.83
N GLN A 718 18.48 12.11 2.36
CA GLN A 718 17.75 13.04 3.20
C GLN A 718 16.43 12.38 3.63
N ILE A 719 16.19 12.31 4.94
CA ILE A 719 15.03 11.65 5.54
C ILE A 719 14.32 12.66 6.45
N ALA A 720 13.00 12.72 6.34
CA ALA A 720 12.15 13.53 7.21
C ALA A 720 10.84 12.79 7.48
N ARG A 721 9.99 13.33 8.37
CA ARG A 721 8.65 12.78 8.62
C ARG A 721 7.58 13.42 7.77
N THR A 722 6.83 12.60 7.05
CA THR A 722 5.57 12.96 6.39
C THR A 722 4.56 11.84 6.63
N GLU A 723 3.28 12.16 6.75
CA GLU A 723 2.26 11.20 7.20
C GLU A 723 2.65 10.57 8.55
N ASN A 724 3.28 11.37 9.42
CA ASN A 724 3.86 11.00 10.71
C ASN A 724 5.04 10.02 10.70
N VAL A 725 5.43 9.48 9.54
CA VAL A 725 6.48 8.45 9.43
C VAL A 725 7.73 8.95 8.73
N PHE A 726 8.91 8.45 9.14
CA PHE A 726 10.15 8.75 8.43
C PHE A 726 10.15 8.16 7.03
N THR A 727 10.33 9.04 6.05
CA THR A 727 10.32 8.70 4.63
C THR A 727 11.44 9.48 3.92
N PRO A 728 12.23 8.82 3.06
CA PRO A 728 13.21 9.49 2.21
C PRO A 728 12.59 10.64 1.42
N LEU A 729 13.23 11.81 1.42
CA LEU A 729 12.70 13.02 0.79
C LEU A 729 12.42 12.83 -0.71
N MET A 730 13.18 11.97 -1.38
CA MET A 730 12.96 11.67 -2.80
C MET A 730 11.59 11.05 -3.10
N LEU A 731 10.93 10.44 -2.11
CA LEU A 731 9.61 9.82 -2.21
C LEU A 731 8.46 10.77 -1.85
N TRP A 732 8.77 11.94 -1.30
CA TRP A 732 7.75 12.90 -0.92
C TRP A 732 7.10 13.53 -2.15
N PRO A 733 5.80 13.86 -2.09
CA PRO A 733 5.20 14.73 -3.08
C PRO A 733 5.97 16.05 -3.14
N GLU A 734 6.25 16.51 -4.36
CA GLU A 734 6.95 17.77 -4.62
C GLU A 734 6.30 18.98 -3.93
N ALA A 735 4.96 18.98 -3.78
CA ALA A 735 4.22 20.03 -3.09
C ALA A 735 4.57 20.13 -1.59
N LYS A 736 4.81 18.98 -0.94
CA LYS A 736 5.10 18.86 0.50
C LYS A 736 6.55 19.16 0.84
N LYS A 737 7.48 19.01 -0.11
CA LYS A 737 8.89 19.37 0.10
C LYS A 737 9.07 20.85 0.46
N LYS A 738 8.15 21.71 0.00
CA LYS A 738 8.16 23.14 0.30
C LYS A 738 7.88 23.45 1.79
N ASP A 739 7.30 22.50 2.53
CA ASP A 739 7.10 22.65 3.97
C ASP A 739 8.41 22.65 4.71
N LEU A 740 9.41 21.93 4.20
CA LEU A 740 10.74 21.89 4.81
C LEU A 740 11.38 23.28 4.87
N GLU A 741 11.08 24.14 3.90
CA GLU A 741 11.61 25.51 3.84
C GLU A 741 10.87 26.47 4.79
N ASN A 742 9.57 26.25 5.01
CA ASN A 742 8.68 27.24 5.63
C ASN A 742 8.13 26.84 6.99
N ARG A 743 8.22 25.56 7.37
CA ARG A 743 7.72 25.06 8.66
C ARG A 743 8.48 25.66 9.82
N VAL A 744 7.78 25.80 10.94
CA VAL A 744 8.34 26.34 12.17
C VAL A 744 9.03 25.22 12.95
N CYS A 745 10.32 25.39 13.19
CA CYS A 745 11.09 24.55 14.11
C CYS A 745 11.19 25.23 15.48
N TYR A 746 11.07 24.45 16.55
CA TYR A 746 11.07 24.95 17.92
C TYR A 746 12.37 24.60 18.65
N ALA A 747 12.92 25.61 19.33
CA ALA A 747 14.00 25.44 20.30
C ALA A 747 13.43 25.00 21.65
N LEU A 748 13.82 23.82 22.13
CA LEU A 748 13.47 23.34 23.47
C LEU A 748 14.77 23.23 24.28
N ASN A 749 14.95 24.14 25.22
CA ASN A 749 16.11 24.21 26.10
C ASN A 749 15.85 23.54 27.45
#